data_AF-A0A6A6LGN3-F1
#
_entry.id   AF-A0A6A6LGN3-F1
#
_cell.length_a   1.000
_cell.length_b   1.000
_cell.length_c   1.000
_cell.angle_alpha   90.00
_cell.angle_beta   90.00
_cell.angle_gamma   90.00
#
_symmetry.space_group_name_H-M   'P 1'
#
loop_
_entity.id
_entity.type
_entity.pdbx_description
1 polymer ?
#
loop_
_entity_poly.entity_id
_entity_poly.type
_entity_poly.pdbx_seq_one_letter_code
_entity_poly.pdbx_strand_id
1 'polypeptide(L)'
;MESSKNLTSLPEEGQEDDNHEEQEGKDTRKPSVSAFASVPHRPPSAQSSLQKYSPLDWKEFFDREEDVCIPNSNDVFHVYMAGSEGPVVFCLHGGGYSGLSFALSASKIKEKARVVAIDLRGHGKTSTENDLDLSIETLSNDVLAILKEMYGDSPPAIVLVGHRLYSFCKLICIGLTMFPIFKHGGSVAVHVAAKKALCSLAGLVVVDVVEGTAMASLVHMQKILSNRMQHFSSIEKAVEWSVKGGSLRNIDSARISVPTTLKYDDSKKCYVYRARLEETEQYWRGWYEGLSEKFLSSPVPKLLLLAGTDRLDRALTIGQMQGKFQMVVVRHTGHAIQEDVPDEFATLIVNFISRNRIGPHGVESRAHYCFRFYSVSSIDASQCKKLHTDELRPIATPKQVFKIIGLLRSNEDDLESKLCKLKSKTIYYIGGSGSSSLSSKKRSALHFFQWIRHWQPELECNSDICSLIIDNCGRLGDYDAMQCLLNDFSLKSLSIDNKAFGFLPSTGTTETLLRKSTQRVIDILCEVGGTCYGTGVYSLIEMFSDLGSFDMAKFVIEKTERRLSFYNVLIKEMCRRCDFKGARDMMDEIREAGCNPSSQTYNYIISNLLKNGKNADAYELFQKMKESNCSPDALTLRYLYVTLVVEASWMLLLSF
;
A
#
# COMPACT_ATOMS: atom_id res chain seq x y z
N MET A 1 22.95 -5.69 -77.46
CA MET A 1 22.38 -6.95 -77.99
C MET A 1 21.03 -7.19 -77.33
N GLU A 2 20.17 -7.97 -77.99
CA GLU A 2 18.74 -8.12 -77.71
C GLU A 2 18.42 -9.27 -76.73
N SER A 3 17.15 -9.31 -76.27
CA SER A 3 16.34 -10.54 -76.08
C SER A 3 16.72 -11.56 -74.97
N SER A 4 15.81 -12.39 -74.41
CA SER A 4 14.33 -12.44 -74.47
C SER A 4 13.70 -13.28 -73.31
N LYS A 5 12.44 -12.94 -73.00
CA LYS A 5 11.23 -13.78 -72.70
C LYS A 5 11.30 -15.22 -72.14
N ASN A 6 10.34 -15.53 -71.24
CA ASN A 6 9.26 -16.55 -71.36
C ASN A 6 8.19 -16.21 -70.27
N LEU A 7 6.84 -16.31 -70.43
CA LEU A 7 5.92 -17.42 -70.81
C LEU A 7 5.87 -18.54 -69.74
N THR A 8 4.72 -19.05 -69.25
CA THR A 8 3.28 -19.02 -69.69
C THR A 8 2.34 -18.88 -68.43
N SER A 9 1.01 -19.07 -68.30
CA SER A 9 -0.16 -19.58 -69.08
C SER A 9 -1.53 -19.02 -68.56
N LEU A 10 -2.63 -19.81 -68.61
CA LEU A 10 -4.08 -19.49 -68.40
C LEU A 10 -4.76 -20.63 -67.54
N PRO A 11 -6.06 -20.64 -67.11
CA PRO A 11 -7.31 -20.38 -67.89
C PRO A 11 -8.52 -19.68 -67.18
N GLU A 12 -9.66 -19.64 -67.88
CA GLU A 12 -10.98 -19.03 -67.52
C GLU A 12 -12.14 -20.05 -67.60
N GLU A 13 -13.31 -19.75 -67.01
CA GLU A 13 -14.72 -20.17 -67.32
C GLU A 13 -15.64 -19.72 -66.15
N GLY A 14 -16.94 -19.36 -66.26
CA GLY A 14 -17.87 -19.11 -67.39
C GLY A 14 -19.32 -18.84 -66.90
N GLN A 15 -20.23 -18.36 -67.79
CA GLN A 15 -21.73 -18.37 -67.71
C GLN A 15 -22.46 -17.50 -66.63
N GLU A 16 -23.78 -17.23 -66.68
CA GLU A 16 -24.72 -16.69 -67.73
C GLU A 16 -26.13 -16.36 -67.09
N ASP A 17 -27.12 -15.95 -67.90
CA ASP A 17 -28.60 -15.89 -67.67
C ASP A 17 -29.31 -14.78 -66.82
N ASP A 18 -29.82 -13.77 -67.55
CA ASP A 18 -31.25 -13.39 -67.78
C ASP A 18 -32.28 -12.83 -66.73
N ASN A 19 -32.85 -11.66 -67.11
CA ASN A 19 -34.27 -11.20 -67.10
C ASN A 19 -35.17 -11.33 -65.82
N HIS A 20 -35.89 -10.29 -65.34
CA HIS A 20 -37.00 -9.60 -66.03
C HIS A 20 -37.56 -8.33 -65.30
N GLU A 21 -38.43 -7.60 -66.03
CA GLU A 21 -39.55 -6.71 -65.59
C GLU A 21 -39.33 -5.24 -65.18
N GLU A 22 -40.38 -4.43 -65.43
CA GLU A 22 -40.44 -2.96 -65.40
C GLU A 22 -41.42 -2.44 -64.32
N GLN A 23 -41.19 -1.23 -63.78
CA GLN A 23 -42.24 -0.20 -63.65
C GLN A 23 -41.70 1.18 -63.23
N GLU A 24 -42.56 2.22 -63.35
CA GLU A 24 -42.20 3.64 -63.35
C GLU A 24 -42.00 4.27 -61.96
N GLY A 25 -41.11 5.27 -61.85
CA GLY A 25 -41.01 6.09 -60.63
C GLY A 25 -40.01 7.26 -60.72
N LYS A 26 -40.50 8.50 -60.62
CA LYS A 26 -39.71 9.75 -60.56
C LYS A 26 -38.66 9.74 -59.44
N ASP A 27 -37.45 10.24 -59.69
CA ASP A 27 -37.12 11.65 -59.41
C ASP A 27 -35.86 12.13 -60.16
N THR A 28 -35.53 13.42 -60.01
CA THR A 28 -34.65 14.20 -60.88
C THR A 28 -33.23 14.37 -60.34
N ARG A 29 -32.24 14.01 -61.16
CA ARG A 29 -30.84 14.47 -61.02
C ARG A 29 -30.24 14.80 -62.38
N LYS A 30 -29.41 15.86 -62.42
CA LYS A 30 -28.60 16.28 -63.57
C LYS A 30 -27.12 16.46 -63.14
N PRO A 31 -26.15 16.48 -64.07
CA PRO A 31 -24.93 15.68 -63.86
C PRO A 31 -23.72 16.41 -63.28
N SER A 32 -22.68 15.60 -63.04
CA SER A 32 -21.37 15.95 -62.49
C SER A 32 -20.48 16.81 -63.39
N VAL A 33 -19.62 17.63 -62.78
CA VAL A 33 -18.46 18.26 -63.42
C VAL A 33 -17.25 18.27 -62.46
N SER A 34 -16.11 17.76 -62.96
CA SER A 34 -14.71 17.93 -62.52
C SER A 34 -14.35 17.98 -61.02
N ALA A 35 -13.55 17.01 -60.57
CA ALA A 35 -13.08 16.87 -59.18
C ALA A 35 -11.79 17.65 -58.83
N PHE A 36 -11.44 18.72 -59.57
CA PHE A 36 -10.14 19.43 -59.42
C PHE A 36 -10.23 20.95 -59.27
N ALA A 37 -11.35 21.48 -58.74
CA ALA A 37 -11.56 22.93 -58.58
C ALA A 37 -12.22 23.33 -57.25
N SER A 38 -11.58 23.04 -56.11
CA SER A 38 -11.94 23.65 -54.83
C SER A 38 -10.70 23.89 -53.94
N VAL A 39 -10.40 25.16 -53.67
CA VAL A 39 -9.44 25.53 -52.62
C VAL A 39 -10.09 25.22 -51.27
N PRO A 40 -9.48 24.38 -50.40
CA PRO A 40 -10.07 24.09 -49.10
C PRO A 40 -10.17 25.36 -48.26
N HIS A 41 -11.35 25.66 -47.71
CA HIS A 41 -11.51 26.78 -46.79
C HIS A 41 -10.58 26.61 -45.59
N ARG A 42 -9.66 27.56 -45.42
CA ARG A 42 -8.73 27.60 -44.28
C ARG A 42 -9.54 27.68 -42.98
N PRO A 43 -9.48 26.68 -42.08
CA PRO A 43 -10.23 26.73 -40.83
C PRO A 43 -9.69 27.86 -39.94
N PRO A 44 -10.51 28.44 -39.02
CA PRO A 44 -10.11 29.49 -38.10
C PRO A 44 -9.16 28.95 -37.01
N SER A 45 -7.90 28.74 -37.38
CA SER A 45 -6.95 27.88 -36.68
C SER A 45 -6.19 28.54 -35.51
N ALA A 46 -6.31 29.86 -35.34
CA ALA A 46 -5.68 30.59 -34.23
C ALA A 46 -6.56 30.70 -32.98
N GLN A 47 -7.85 31.05 -33.13
CA GLN A 47 -8.75 31.24 -31.99
C GLN A 47 -9.26 29.92 -31.40
N SER A 48 -9.59 28.94 -32.26
CA SER A 48 -10.01 27.60 -31.82
C SER A 48 -8.91 26.84 -31.07
N SER A 49 -7.64 27.04 -31.43
CA SER A 49 -6.51 26.38 -30.75
C SER A 49 -6.23 26.97 -29.38
N LEU A 50 -6.47 28.27 -29.15
CA LEU A 50 -6.37 28.89 -27.82
C LEU A 50 -7.49 28.44 -26.88
N GLN A 51 -8.74 28.34 -27.36
CA GLN A 51 -9.85 27.80 -26.55
C GLN A 51 -9.56 26.39 -26.00
N LYS A 52 -8.83 25.55 -26.75
CA LYS A 52 -8.43 24.21 -26.30
C LYS A 52 -7.51 24.21 -25.06
N TYR A 53 -6.75 25.27 -24.84
CA TYR A 53 -5.82 25.42 -23.71
C TYR A 53 -6.30 26.48 -22.69
N SER A 54 -7.57 26.88 -22.76
CA SER A 54 -8.22 27.75 -21.77
C SER A 54 -8.10 27.16 -20.37
N PRO A 55 -7.81 27.97 -19.32
CA PRO A 55 -7.83 27.50 -17.94
C PRO A 55 -9.18 26.90 -17.54
N LEU A 56 -9.16 25.93 -16.63
CA LEU A 56 -10.33 25.38 -15.95
C LEU A 56 -10.38 25.87 -14.51
N ASP A 57 -11.58 26.02 -13.95
CA ASP A 57 -11.78 26.39 -12.55
C ASP A 57 -11.58 25.16 -11.65
N TRP A 58 -11.01 25.34 -10.46
CA TRP A 58 -10.73 24.25 -9.53
C TRP A 58 -12.01 23.63 -8.91
N LYS A 59 -13.11 24.39 -8.93
CA LYS A 59 -14.41 24.07 -8.29
C LYS A 59 -15.13 22.85 -8.88
N GLU A 60 -14.74 22.41 -10.08
CA GLU A 60 -15.24 21.15 -10.66
C GLU A 60 -14.61 19.92 -9.98
N PHE A 61 -13.51 20.11 -9.23
CA PHE A 61 -12.66 19.04 -8.72
C PHE A 61 -12.63 18.99 -7.19
N PHE A 62 -12.32 20.11 -6.53
CA PHE A 62 -12.38 20.25 -5.07
C PHE A 62 -13.68 20.92 -4.64
N ASP A 63 -14.16 20.59 -3.44
CA ASP A 63 -15.46 21.02 -2.93
C ASP A 63 -15.37 22.35 -2.15
N ARG A 64 -14.19 22.67 -1.61
CA ARG A 64 -13.84 23.99 -1.05
C ARG A 64 -12.33 24.27 -1.10
N GLU A 65 -11.98 25.53 -0.91
CA GLU A 65 -10.61 26.00 -0.62
C GLU A 65 -10.61 26.79 0.70
N GLU A 66 -9.47 26.82 1.41
CA GLU A 66 -9.35 27.38 2.76
C GLU A 66 -7.93 27.93 2.98
N ASP A 67 -7.80 29.03 3.74
CA ASP A 67 -6.52 29.67 4.05
C ASP A 67 -6.15 29.42 5.52
N VAL A 68 -5.10 28.63 5.75
CA VAL A 68 -4.67 28.19 7.08
C VAL A 68 -3.56 29.11 7.60
N CYS A 69 -3.93 30.02 8.51
CA CYS A 69 -3.02 30.96 9.17
C CYS A 69 -2.28 30.28 10.33
N ILE A 70 -0.94 30.29 10.34
CA ILE A 70 -0.16 29.56 11.34
C ILE A 70 0.10 30.42 12.61
N PRO A 71 -0.34 29.99 13.81
CA PRO A 71 -0.23 30.79 15.03
C PRO A 71 1.19 31.23 15.36
N ASN A 72 1.34 32.50 15.74
CA ASN A 72 2.61 33.18 16.05
C ASN A 72 3.53 33.43 14.85
N SER A 73 2.99 33.41 13.62
CA SER A 73 3.66 33.83 12.39
C SER A 73 2.69 34.59 11.48
N ASN A 74 3.20 35.22 10.42
CA ASN A 74 2.40 35.77 9.33
C ASN A 74 2.24 34.78 8.15
N ASP A 75 2.60 33.51 8.34
CA ASP A 75 2.53 32.49 7.29
C ASP A 75 1.08 31.99 7.11
N VAL A 76 0.61 32.02 5.86
CA VAL A 76 -0.74 31.59 5.45
C VAL A 76 -0.61 30.55 4.35
N PHE A 77 -1.06 29.33 4.63
CA PHE A 77 -0.99 28.20 3.71
C PHE A 77 -2.35 27.91 3.09
N HIS A 78 -2.41 27.92 1.76
CA HIS A 78 -3.63 27.64 1.02
C HIS A 78 -3.86 26.14 0.88
N VAL A 79 -5.09 25.68 1.12
CA VAL A 79 -5.44 24.25 1.05
C VAL A 79 -6.72 24.01 0.24
N TYR A 80 -6.67 23.04 -0.66
CA TYR A 80 -7.81 22.57 -1.45
C TYR A 80 -8.38 21.28 -0.84
N MET A 81 -9.69 21.24 -0.59
CA MET A 81 -10.34 20.14 0.14
C MET A 81 -11.46 19.50 -0.67
N ALA A 82 -11.53 18.16 -0.64
CA ALA A 82 -12.58 17.39 -1.30
C ALA A 82 -13.01 16.16 -0.48
N GLY A 83 -14.28 15.79 -0.57
CA GLY A 83 -14.86 14.65 0.14
C GLY A 83 -15.17 14.96 1.62
N SER A 84 -16.08 14.17 2.19
CA SER A 84 -16.59 14.34 3.56
C SER A 84 -16.17 13.25 4.54
N GLU A 85 -15.93 12.02 4.07
CA GLU A 85 -15.80 10.81 4.89
C GLU A 85 -14.50 10.02 4.61
N GLY A 86 -14.22 9.00 5.43
CA GLY A 86 -13.01 8.19 5.33
C GLY A 86 -11.74 8.88 5.84
N PRO A 87 -10.54 8.31 5.59
CA PRO A 87 -9.26 8.93 5.97
C PRO A 87 -9.00 10.24 5.22
N VAL A 88 -7.98 10.99 5.64
CA VAL A 88 -7.46 12.15 4.92
C VAL A 88 -6.25 11.75 4.09
N VAL A 89 -6.38 11.81 2.78
CA VAL A 89 -5.30 11.75 1.80
C VAL A 89 -4.69 13.14 1.69
N PHE A 90 -3.54 13.34 2.34
CA PHE A 90 -2.88 14.64 2.46
C PHE A 90 -1.76 14.75 1.42
N CYS A 91 -2.01 15.54 0.38
CA CYS A 91 -1.26 15.58 -0.86
C CYS A 91 -0.23 16.73 -0.88
N LEU A 92 1.05 16.37 -0.99
CA LEU A 92 2.18 17.29 -1.10
C LEU A 92 2.69 17.33 -2.55
N HIS A 93 2.50 18.47 -3.22
CA HIS A 93 2.99 18.67 -4.58
C HIS A 93 4.53 18.82 -4.63
N GLY A 94 5.07 18.75 -5.84
CA GLY A 94 6.47 19.08 -6.08
C GLY A 94 6.70 20.57 -6.35
N GLY A 95 7.90 21.09 -6.12
CA GLY A 95 8.29 22.44 -6.49
C GLY A 95 7.86 22.89 -7.90
N GLY A 96 7.57 24.18 -8.05
CA GLY A 96 6.99 24.71 -9.28
C GLY A 96 5.57 24.20 -9.61
N TYR A 97 4.94 23.38 -8.76
CA TYR A 97 3.52 23.04 -8.82
C TYR A 97 2.74 23.66 -7.66
N SER A 98 1.50 23.20 -7.47
CA SER A 98 0.51 23.61 -6.47
C SER A 98 -0.33 22.39 -6.06
N GLY A 99 -1.21 22.54 -5.07
CA GLY A 99 -2.21 21.53 -4.70
C GLY A 99 -3.12 21.13 -5.88
N LEU A 100 -3.31 22.02 -6.86
CA LEU A 100 -4.09 21.74 -8.08
C LEU A 100 -3.49 20.67 -8.99
N SER A 101 -2.21 20.30 -8.85
CA SER A 101 -1.66 19.08 -9.47
C SER A 101 -2.33 17.79 -9.01
N PHE A 102 -3.19 17.82 -7.99
CA PHE A 102 -4.00 16.66 -7.59
C PHE A 102 -5.46 16.76 -8.06
N ALA A 103 -5.90 17.84 -8.72
CA ALA A 103 -7.32 18.11 -8.99
C ALA A 103 -8.07 16.91 -9.64
N LEU A 104 -7.58 16.41 -10.78
CA LEU A 104 -8.22 15.28 -11.48
C LEU A 104 -8.16 13.95 -10.72
N SER A 105 -7.23 13.80 -9.77
CA SER A 105 -7.16 12.64 -8.87
C SER A 105 -8.08 12.83 -7.66
N ALA A 106 -8.17 14.06 -7.13
CA ALA A 106 -8.98 14.41 -5.97
C ALA A 106 -10.47 14.22 -6.23
N SER A 107 -10.95 14.59 -7.43
CA SER A 107 -12.34 14.38 -7.85
C SER A 107 -12.76 12.90 -7.90
N LYS A 108 -11.80 11.96 -7.89
CA LYS A 108 -12.02 10.50 -7.93
C LYS A 108 -11.77 9.86 -6.56
N ILE A 109 -10.77 10.32 -5.83
CA ILE A 109 -10.49 9.87 -4.45
C ILE A 109 -11.61 10.32 -3.48
N LYS A 110 -12.25 11.49 -3.73
CA LYS A 110 -13.30 12.05 -2.86
C LYS A 110 -14.55 11.19 -2.67
N GLU A 111 -14.75 10.17 -3.52
CA GLU A 111 -15.80 9.16 -3.35
C GLU A 111 -15.56 8.16 -2.20
N LYS A 112 -14.32 8.09 -1.66
CA LYS A 112 -13.89 7.03 -0.73
C LYS A 112 -13.01 7.54 0.42
N ALA A 113 -12.41 8.73 0.29
CA ALA A 113 -11.61 9.36 1.32
C ALA A 113 -11.65 10.89 1.18
N ARG A 114 -11.42 11.62 2.27
CA ARG A 114 -11.16 13.06 2.22
C ARG A 114 -9.82 13.31 1.54
N VAL A 115 -9.73 14.35 0.73
CA VAL A 115 -8.50 14.81 0.10
C VAL A 115 -8.20 16.22 0.60
N VAL A 116 -6.95 16.46 0.99
CA VAL A 116 -6.43 17.80 1.25
C VAL A 116 -5.16 17.96 0.44
N ALA A 117 -5.18 18.85 -0.55
CA ALA A 117 -4.02 19.18 -1.37
C ALA A 117 -3.57 20.60 -1.03
N ILE A 118 -2.42 20.73 -0.37
CA ILE A 118 -1.91 22.03 0.11
C ILE A 118 -1.01 22.68 -0.93
N ASP A 119 -0.95 23.99 -0.93
CA ASP A 119 0.14 24.75 -1.55
C ASP A 119 1.29 24.91 -0.54
N LEU A 120 2.49 24.45 -0.89
CA LEU A 120 3.69 24.58 -0.05
C LEU A 120 4.24 26.02 -0.08
N ARG A 121 5.13 26.34 0.88
CA ARG A 121 5.88 27.61 0.98
C ARG A 121 6.40 28.07 -0.40
N GLY A 122 6.13 29.33 -0.78
CA GLY A 122 6.51 29.89 -2.08
C GLY A 122 5.76 29.36 -3.33
N HIS A 123 4.66 28.60 -3.16
CA HIS A 123 3.90 27.98 -4.25
C HIS A 123 2.40 28.31 -4.22
N GLY A 124 1.72 28.13 -5.36
CA GLY A 124 0.28 28.35 -5.50
C GLY A 124 -0.21 29.68 -4.90
N LYS A 125 -1.17 29.66 -3.98
CA LYS A 125 -1.61 30.87 -3.27
C LYS A 125 -0.96 31.09 -1.89
N THR A 126 -0.21 30.11 -1.37
CA THR A 126 0.48 30.22 -0.09
C THR A 126 1.42 31.43 -0.05
N SER A 127 1.43 32.13 1.08
CA SER A 127 2.20 33.35 1.32
C SER A 127 2.91 33.22 2.66
N THR A 128 4.23 33.41 2.68
CA THR A 128 5.04 33.28 3.90
C THR A 128 6.04 34.42 4.09
N GLU A 129 6.51 34.62 5.32
CA GLU A 129 7.53 35.62 5.68
C GLU A 129 8.85 35.41 4.90
N ASN A 130 9.14 34.17 4.51
CA ASN A 130 10.28 33.83 3.66
C ASN A 130 9.97 32.65 2.72
N ASP A 131 9.43 32.96 1.55
CA ASP A 131 9.14 31.99 0.48
C ASP A 131 10.39 31.30 -0.11
N LEU A 132 11.61 31.77 0.19
CA LEU A 132 12.85 31.15 -0.30
C LEU A 132 13.40 30.07 0.63
N ASP A 133 12.98 29.99 1.90
CA ASP A 133 13.47 28.97 2.83
C ASP A 133 12.80 27.61 2.61
N LEU A 134 13.08 27.00 1.46
CA LEU A 134 12.65 25.65 1.12
C LEU A 134 13.53 24.58 1.79
N SER A 135 14.02 24.84 3.00
CA SER A 135 14.75 23.84 3.79
C SER A 135 13.85 22.63 4.09
N ILE A 136 14.44 21.44 4.18
CA ILE A 136 13.65 20.25 4.50
C ILE A 136 13.08 20.30 5.93
N GLU A 137 13.73 21.03 6.83
CA GLU A 137 13.29 21.18 8.21
C GLU A 137 12.06 22.10 8.28
N THR A 138 12.13 23.25 7.60
CA THR A 138 11.07 24.26 7.44
C THR A 138 9.87 23.66 6.72
N LEU A 139 10.02 23.11 5.51
CA LEU A 139 8.93 22.46 4.77
C LEU A 139 8.27 21.32 5.55
N SER A 140 9.03 20.59 6.38
CA SER A 140 8.49 19.54 7.24
C SER A 140 7.94 20.08 8.57
N ASN A 141 8.18 21.34 8.94
CA ASN A 141 7.52 22.01 10.06
C ASN A 141 6.20 22.64 9.57
N ASP A 142 6.19 23.25 8.39
CA ASP A 142 5.01 23.82 7.71
C ASP A 142 3.87 22.78 7.66
N VAL A 143 4.15 21.59 7.10
CA VAL A 143 3.17 20.50 7.02
C VAL A 143 2.64 20.07 8.40
N LEU A 144 3.49 20.08 9.44
CA LEU A 144 3.07 19.74 10.81
C LEU A 144 2.22 20.85 11.44
N ALA A 145 2.52 22.12 11.15
CA ALA A 145 1.78 23.27 11.64
C ALA A 145 0.39 23.35 10.99
N ILE A 146 0.31 23.19 9.67
CA ILE A 146 -0.96 23.13 8.92
C ILE A 146 -1.84 22.00 9.47
N LEU A 147 -1.30 20.79 9.62
CA LEU A 147 -2.04 19.64 10.14
C LEU A 147 -2.50 19.82 11.59
N LYS A 148 -1.74 20.54 12.41
CA LYS A 148 -2.14 20.90 13.78
C LYS A 148 -3.25 21.95 13.78
N GLU A 149 -3.18 22.98 12.93
CA GLU A 149 -4.20 24.03 12.89
C GLU A 149 -5.53 23.51 12.32
N MET A 150 -5.47 22.71 11.25
CA MET A 150 -6.67 22.13 10.61
C MET A 150 -7.44 21.13 11.50
N TYR A 151 -6.79 20.48 12.47
CA TYR A 151 -7.37 19.34 13.21
C TYR A 151 -7.12 19.30 14.73
N GLY A 152 -6.35 20.23 15.28
CA GLY A 152 -6.00 20.27 16.70
C GLY A 152 -5.24 19.04 17.20
N ASP A 153 -5.49 18.67 18.46
CA ASP A 153 -4.84 17.52 19.12
C ASP A 153 -5.47 16.15 18.75
N SER A 154 -6.54 16.13 17.94
CA SER A 154 -7.27 14.91 17.54
C SER A 154 -7.39 14.76 16.00
N PRO A 155 -6.26 14.69 15.26
CA PRO A 155 -6.30 14.55 13.82
C PRO A 155 -6.91 13.21 13.36
N PRO A 156 -7.63 13.20 12.21
CA PRO A 156 -8.09 11.97 11.57
C PRO A 156 -6.91 11.13 11.09
N ALA A 157 -7.18 9.91 10.61
CA ALA A 157 -6.14 9.10 9.96
C ALA A 157 -5.60 9.82 8.72
N ILE A 158 -4.28 10.01 8.67
CA ILE A 158 -3.62 10.69 7.56
C ILE A 158 -2.84 9.69 6.72
N VAL A 159 -3.07 9.72 5.41
CA VAL A 159 -2.20 9.11 4.40
C VAL A 159 -1.43 10.23 3.73
N LEU A 160 -0.15 10.38 4.06
CA LEU A 160 0.70 11.36 3.37
C LEU A 160 1.01 10.87 1.96
N VAL A 161 0.77 11.71 0.96
CA VAL A 161 1.03 11.42 -0.46
C VAL A 161 1.95 12.48 -1.02
N GLY A 162 3.19 12.13 -1.38
CA GLY A 162 4.19 13.11 -1.84
C GLY A 162 4.80 12.79 -3.20
N HIS A 163 4.94 13.82 -4.05
CA HIS A 163 5.39 13.68 -5.44
C HIS A 163 6.88 14.05 -5.71
N ARG A 164 7.60 13.27 -6.56
CA ARG A 164 9.07 13.32 -6.81
C ARG A 164 9.58 14.23 -7.93
N LEU A 165 10.79 14.77 -7.69
CA LEU A 165 11.81 15.25 -8.62
C LEU A 165 12.32 14.12 -9.53
N TYR A 166 11.82 14.08 -10.78
CA TYR A 166 12.59 13.80 -12.00
C TYR A 166 13.22 12.39 -12.20
N SER A 167 13.21 11.91 -13.44
CA SER A 167 14.12 10.87 -13.94
C SER A 167 14.47 11.11 -15.41
N PHE A 168 15.75 11.11 -15.76
CA PHE A 168 16.20 11.33 -17.14
C PHE A 168 16.39 10.00 -17.89
N CYS A 169 15.30 9.39 -18.35
CA CYS A 169 15.35 8.05 -18.96
C CYS A 169 14.61 7.89 -20.30
N LYS A 170 14.74 8.86 -21.22
CA LYS A 170 14.73 8.59 -22.68
C LYS A 170 15.42 9.69 -23.48
N LEU A 171 16.08 9.28 -24.57
CA LEU A 171 16.76 10.12 -25.57
C LEU A 171 17.95 10.97 -25.06
N ILE A 172 19.06 10.29 -24.77
CA ILE A 172 20.36 10.75 -25.33
C ILE A 172 20.43 10.21 -26.76
N CYS A 173 19.75 10.90 -27.68
CA CYS A 173 19.85 10.83 -29.15
C CYS A 173 18.65 11.60 -29.74
N ILE A 174 18.86 12.33 -30.85
CA ILE A 174 17.88 13.23 -31.49
C ILE A 174 17.55 14.46 -30.61
N GLY A 175 17.96 15.65 -31.05
CA GLY A 175 17.87 16.89 -30.28
C GLY A 175 16.48 17.51 -30.23
N LEU A 176 15.59 17.00 -29.37
CA LEU A 176 14.29 17.59 -29.07
C LEU A 176 14.16 17.92 -27.57
N THR A 177 14.20 19.23 -27.26
CA THR A 177 13.75 19.89 -26.02
C THR A 177 13.79 19.09 -24.71
N MET A 178 14.79 19.35 -23.87
CA MET A 178 14.81 18.93 -22.46
C MET A 178 13.79 19.73 -21.63
N PHE A 179 13.00 19.06 -20.78
CA PHE A 179 12.09 19.70 -19.83
C PHE A 179 12.38 19.27 -18.38
N PRO A 180 12.63 20.22 -17.45
CA PRO A 180 12.81 19.93 -16.03
C PRO A 180 11.59 20.33 -15.21
N ILE A 181 11.37 19.61 -14.11
CA ILE A 181 10.36 19.98 -13.13
C ILE A 181 10.79 19.47 -11.74
N PHE A 182 10.94 20.39 -10.80
CA PHE A 182 11.61 20.17 -9.51
C PHE A 182 10.62 19.73 -8.46
N LYS A 183 10.78 18.62 -7.77
CA LYS A 183 9.63 18.13 -6.98
C LYS A 183 9.99 17.49 -5.63
N HIS A 184 9.98 18.32 -4.59
CA HIS A 184 10.30 17.94 -3.21
C HIS A 184 9.16 17.28 -2.41
N GLY A 185 7.90 17.28 -2.86
CA GLY A 185 6.76 16.78 -2.07
C GLY A 185 6.93 15.35 -1.54
N GLY A 186 7.49 14.45 -2.36
CA GLY A 186 7.82 13.08 -1.98
C GLY A 186 8.95 12.96 -0.95
N SER A 187 9.85 13.95 -0.92
CA SER A 187 10.85 14.09 0.15
C SER A 187 10.20 14.59 1.44
N VAL A 188 9.44 15.71 1.38
CA VAL A 188 8.78 16.29 2.56
C VAL A 188 7.87 15.27 3.25
N ALA A 189 7.07 14.49 2.50
CA ALA A 189 6.23 13.43 3.07
C ALA A 189 7.03 12.40 3.90
N VAL A 190 8.22 12.01 3.43
CA VAL A 190 9.09 11.05 4.12
C VAL A 190 9.78 11.68 5.33
N HIS A 191 10.26 12.93 5.25
CA HIS A 191 10.90 13.59 6.39
C HIS A 191 9.87 13.95 7.49
N VAL A 192 8.66 14.38 7.13
CA VAL A 192 7.52 14.54 8.07
C VAL A 192 7.19 13.22 8.77
N ALA A 193 7.10 12.11 8.03
CA ALA A 193 6.90 10.79 8.62
C ALA A 193 8.08 10.36 9.53
N ALA A 194 9.32 10.65 9.12
CA ALA A 194 10.52 10.33 9.88
C ALA A 194 10.68 11.16 11.18
N LYS A 195 10.12 12.38 11.24
CA LYS A 195 10.00 13.17 12.48
C LYS A 195 9.09 12.50 13.53
N LYS A 196 8.20 11.59 13.14
CA LYS A 196 7.25 10.85 14.01
C LYS A 196 6.34 11.73 14.88
N ALA A 197 6.13 12.98 14.47
CA ALA A 197 5.28 13.93 15.19
C ALA A 197 3.77 13.75 14.91
N LEU A 198 3.40 13.16 13.77
CA LEU A 198 2.01 12.81 13.45
C LEU A 198 1.66 11.44 14.04
N CYS A 199 0.94 11.45 15.17
CA CYS A 199 0.41 10.25 15.80
C CYS A 199 -0.64 9.52 14.95
N SER A 200 -1.44 10.24 14.15
CA SER A 200 -2.48 9.68 13.29
C SER A 200 -2.02 9.31 11.87
N LEU A 201 -0.70 9.35 11.61
CA LEU A 201 -0.16 8.90 10.32
C LEU A 201 -0.44 7.39 10.15
N ALA A 202 -1.28 7.05 9.19
CA ALA A 202 -1.73 5.69 8.93
C ALA A 202 -1.16 5.08 7.63
N GLY A 203 -0.58 5.91 6.76
CA GLY A 203 0.09 5.45 5.53
C GLY A 203 1.00 6.51 4.91
N LEU A 204 1.99 6.05 4.14
CA LEU A 204 2.94 6.89 3.42
C LEU A 204 3.05 6.45 1.96
N VAL A 205 2.56 7.27 1.04
CA VAL A 205 2.66 7.08 -0.40
C VAL A 205 3.71 8.04 -0.97
N VAL A 206 4.66 7.48 -1.70
CA VAL A 206 5.75 8.21 -2.34
C VAL A 206 5.64 7.96 -3.84
N VAL A 207 5.53 9.03 -4.61
CA VAL A 207 5.23 8.97 -6.05
C VAL A 207 6.50 9.32 -6.83
N ASP A 208 7.11 8.28 -7.39
CA ASP A 208 8.33 8.20 -8.21
C ASP A 208 9.68 8.24 -7.44
N VAL A 209 9.75 8.49 -6.12
CA VAL A 209 11.06 8.76 -5.45
C VAL A 209 11.99 7.56 -5.23
N VAL A 210 13.22 7.72 -5.73
CA VAL A 210 14.43 6.97 -5.38
C VAL A 210 15.58 7.95 -5.13
N GLU A 211 16.29 7.81 -4.00
CA GLU A 211 17.38 8.70 -3.56
C GLU A 211 18.54 8.77 -4.56
N GLY A 212 19.10 7.62 -4.93
CA GLY A 212 20.31 7.57 -5.77
C GLY A 212 20.15 8.27 -7.12
N THR A 213 19.01 8.07 -7.78
CA THR A 213 18.70 8.71 -9.08
C THR A 213 18.41 10.20 -8.93
N ALA A 214 17.76 10.63 -7.84
CA ALA A 214 17.52 12.05 -7.57
C ALA A 214 18.85 12.79 -7.31
N MET A 215 19.72 12.23 -6.46
CA MET A 215 21.05 12.75 -6.15
C MET A 215 21.95 12.85 -7.40
N ALA A 216 21.95 11.84 -8.26
CA ALA A 216 22.68 11.88 -9.53
C ALA A 216 22.16 12.96 -10.50
N SER A 217 20.87 13.30 -10.43
CA SER A 217 20.25 14.30 -11.30
C SER A 217 20.58 15.73 -10.89
N LEU A 218 20.82 16.02 -9.59
CA LEU A 218 21.02 17.37 -9.05
C LEU A 218 22.05 18.21 -9.84
N VAL A 219 23.16 17.59 -10.25
CA VAL A 219 24.27 18.25 -10.97
C VAL A 219 23.83 18.89 -12.30
N HIS A 220 22.75 18.39 -12.92
CA HIS A 220 22.22 18.95 -14.16
C HIS A 220 21.15 20.02 -13.95
N MET A 221 20.51 20.04 -12.77
CA MET A 221 19.23 20.71 -12.54
C MET A 221 19.26 22.22 -12.81
N GLN A 222 20.29 22.96 -12.37
CA GLN A 222 20.43 24.40 -12.68
C GLN A 222 20.47 24.67 -14.19
N LYS A 223 21.26 23.89 -14.95
CA LYS A 223 21.39 24.05 -16.40
C LYS A 223 20.07 23.78 -17.14
N ILE A 224 19.17 23.00 -16.55
CA ILE A 224 17.84 22.83 -17.14
C ILE A 224 16.90 23.98 -16.73
N LEU A 225 17.00 24.53 -15.51
CA LEU A 225 16.26 25.75 -15.12
C LEU A 225 16.62 26.95 -15.98
N SER A 226 17.90 27.19 -16.25
CA SER A 226 18.32 28.29 -17.13
C SER A 226 17.73 28.17 -18.54
N ASN A 227 17.52 26.92 -18.99
CA ASN A 227 17.10 26.59 -20.35
C ASN A 227 15.57 26.42 -20.49
N ARG A 228 14.78 26.56 -19.42
CA ARG A 228 13.30 26.52 -19.50
C ARG A 228 12.77 27.81 -20.13
N MET A 229 11.54 27.75 -20.66
CA MET A 229 10.84 28.94 -21.13
C MET A 229 10.55 29.88 -19.95
N GLN A 230 11.27 31.00 -19.83
CA GLN A 230 11.24 31.84 -18.62
C GLN A 230 9.99 32.74 -18.52
N HIS A 231 9.26 32.93 -19.62
CA HIS A 231 8.11 33.83 -19.69
C HIS A 231 7.05 33.38 -20.69
N PHE A 232 5.78 33.63 -20.39
CA PHE A 232 4.64 33.34 -21.26
C PHE A 232 3.80 34.59 -21.49
N SER A 233 3.31 34.80 -22.71
CA SER A 233 2.45 35.96 -23.05
C SER A 233 1.02 35.81 -22.55
N SER A 234 0.55 34.59 -22.31
CA SER A 234 -0.75 34.29 -21.71
C SER A 234 -0.71 32.91 -21.02
N ILE A 235 -1.73 32.61 -20.21
CA ILE A 235 -1.81 31.34 -19.49
C ILE A 235 -2.04 30.18 -20.46
N GLU A 236 -2.87 30.37 -21.49
CA GLU A 236 -3.12 29.37 -22.55
C GLU A 236 -1.82 28.97 -23.27
N LYS A 237 -0.87 29.90 -23.41
CA LYS A 237 0.45 29.62 -23.99
C LYS A 237 1.34 28.81 -23.06
N ALA A 238 1.23 28.98 -21.75
CA ALA A 238 1.93 28.13 -20.78
C ALA A 238 1.35 26.71 -20.71
N VAL A 239 0.01 26.60 -20.77
CA VAL A 239 -0.71 25.30 -20.86
C VAL A 239 -0.36 24.59 -22.17
N GLU A 240 -0.45 25.28 -23.32
CA GLU A 240 -0.06 24.75 -24.63
C GLU A 240 1.40 24.26 -24.64
N TRP A 241 2.32 25.04 -24.06
CA TRP A 241 3.73 24.70 -23.95
C TRP A 241 3.98 23.46 -23.08
N SER A 242 3.32 23.39 -21.92
CA SER A 242 3.45 22.25 -20.99
C SER A 242 2.96 20.94 -21.61
N VAL A 243 1.87 21.00 -22.39
CA VAL A 243 1.32 19.83 -23.10
C VAL A 243 2.15 19.47 -24.33
N LYS A 244 2.49 20.43 -25.19
CA LYS A 244 3.29 20.16 -26.42
C LYS A 244 4.73 19.76 -26.13
N GLY A 245 5.31 20.22 -25.02
CA GLY A 245 6.61 19.77 -24.53
C GLY A 245 6.58 18.36 -23.92
N GLY A 246 5.41 17.77 -23.68
CA GLY A 246 5.28 16.49 -22.98
C GLY A 246 5.64 16.56 -21.48
N SER A 247 5.69 17.77 -20.92
CA SER A 247 5.86 18.02 -19.47
C SER A 247 4.64 17.56 -18.67
N LEU A 248 3.46 17.61 -19.29
CA LEU A 248 2.21 16.97 -18.87
C LEU A 248 1.59 16.35 -20.13
N ARG A 249 1.07 15.13 -20.04
CA ARG A 249 0.40 14.44 -21.17
C ARG A 249 -1.11 14.67 -21.17
N ASN A 250 -1.67 14.85 -19.98
CA ASN A 250 -3.08 15.16 -19.79
C ASN A 250 -3.32 16.68 -19.95
N ILE A 251 -4.08 17.04 -20.98
CA ILE A 251 -4.41 18.44 -21.28
C ILE A 251 -5.29 19.08 -20.20
N ASP A 252 -6.26 18.35 -19.66
CA ASP A 252 -7.19 18.93 -18.68
C ASP A 252 -6.53 19.11 -17.32
N SER A 253 -5.60 18.22 -16.94
CA SER A 253 -4.76 18.47 -15.75
C SER A 253 -3.93 19.75 -15.95
N ALA A 254 -3.28 19.90 -17.10
CA ALA A 254 -2.48 21.08 -17.41
C ALA A 254 -3.31 22.38 -17.41
N ARG A 255 -4.58 22.34 -17.83
CA ARG A 255 -5.51 23.49 -17.80
C ARG A 255 -5.90 23.93 -16.38
N ILE A 256 -5.74 23.06 -15.37
CA ILE A 256 -6.04 23.35 -13.96
C ILE A 256 -4.76 23.68 -13.18
N SER A 257 -3.71 22.87 -13.32
CA SER A 257 -2.48 22.97 -12.52
C SER A 257 -1.58 24.12 -12.97
N VAL A 258 -1.21 24.19 -14.25
CA VAL A 258 -0.25 25.17 -14.79
C VAL A 258 -0.57 26.64 -14.47
N PRO A 259 -1.83 27.14 -14.52
CA PRO A 259 -2.14 28.52 -14.18
C PRO A 259 -1.60 28.99 -12.82
N THR A 260 -1.68 28.13 -11.79
CA THR A 260 -1.24 28.47 -10.42
C THR A 260 0.27 28.39 -10.21
N THR A 261 0.99 27.73 -11.12
CA THR A 261 2.47 27.69 -11.13
C THR A 261 3.11 29.02 -11.53
N LEU A 262 2.28 29.97 -11.99
CA LEU A 262 2.69 31.25 -12.56
C LEU A 262 2.23 32.43 -11.68
N LYS A 263 2.83 33.58 -11.97
CA LYS A 263 2.35 34.91 -11.55
C LYS A 263 2.55 35.89 -12.70
N TYR A 264 1.71 36.91 -12.80
CA TYR A 264 1.93 38.00 -13.73
C TYR A 264 3.04 38.92 -13.20
N ASP A 265 3.88 39.43 -14.10
CA ASP A 265 4.93 40.39 -13.83
C ASP A 265 4.60 41.67 -14.62
N ASP A 266 4.06 42.68 -13.94
CA ASP A 266 3.64 43.94 -14.56
C ASP A 266 4.79 44.72 -15.20
N SER A 267 6.02 44.54 -14.70
CA SER A 267 7.22 45.19 -15.24
C SER A 267 7.64 44.58 -16.57
N LYS A 268 7.52 43.25 -16.71
CA LYS A 268 7.81 42.50 -17.95
C LYS A 268 6.60 42.31 -18.86
N LYS A 269 5.39 42.62 -18.37
CA LYS A 269 4.08 42.39 -19.00
C LYS A 269 3.83 40.95 -19.46
N CYS A 270 4.33 39.99 -18.69
CA CYS A 270 4.25 38.57 -19.00
C CYS A 270 4.03 37.71 -17.75
N TYR A 271 3.62 36.46 -17.95
CA TYR A 271 3.58 35.47 -16.89
C TYR A 271 4.96 34.84 -16.69
N VAL A 272 5.44 34.81 -15.45
CA VAL A 272 6.68 34.17 -15.02
C VAL A 272 6.36 33.06 -14.01
N TYR A 273 7.29 32.13 -13.79
CA TYR A 273 7.12 31.13 -12.73
C TYR A 273 7.02 31.79 -11.35
N ARG A 274 6.10 31.27 -10.52
CA ARG A 274 5.86 31.75 -9.16
C ARG A 274 7.03 31.43 -8.24
N ALA A 275 7.38 30.15 -8.20
CA ALA A 275 8.46 29.58 -7.41
C ALA A 275 9.82 29.75 -8.12
N ARG A 276 10.73 30.45 -7.45
CA ARG A 276 12.09 30.78 -7.93
C ARG A 276 13.07 29.66 -7.59
N LEU A 277 12.80 28.47 -8.14
CA LEU A 277 13.50 27.23 -7.83
C LEU A 277 15.03 27.35 -7.98
N GLU A 278 15.50 28.11 -8.96
CA GLU A 278 16.90 28.44 -9.23
C GLU A 278 17.65 29.05 -8.03
N GLU A 279 16.95 29.75 -7.12
CA GLU A 279 17.52 30.33 -5.90
C GLU A 279 17.60 29.33 -4.73
N THR A 280 17.11 28.10 -4.90
CA THR A 280 16.91 27.13 -3.80
C THR A 280 17.92 25.97 -3.78
N GLU A 281 18.95 26.02 -4.64
CA GLU A 281 19.93 24.94 -4.85
C GLU A 281 20.60 24.44 -3.57
N GLN A 282 20.90 25.35 -2.64
CA GLN A 282 21.47 25.03 -1.33
C GLN A 282 20.68 23.99 -0.52
N TYR A 283 19.36 23.87 -0.76
CA TYR A 283 18.50 22.93 -0.05
C TYR A 283 18.35 21.58 -0.75
N TRP A 284 18.60 21.50 -2.07
CA TRP A 284 18.27 20.30 -2.88
C TRP A 284 18.96 19.03 -2.38
N ARG A 285 20.18 19.15 -1.87
CA ARG A 285 20.93 18.01 -1.29
C ARG A 285 20.26 17.49 -0.02
N GLY A 286 19.83 18.37 0.87
CA GLY A 286 19.15 18.03 2.13
C GLY A 286 17.76 17.41 1.93
N TRP A 287 17.11 17.64 0.78
CA TRP A 287 15.86 16.97 0.43
C TRP A 287 16.06 15.45 0.25
N TYR A 288 17.15 14.98 -0.36
CA TYR A 288 17.32 13.57 -0.75
C TYR A 288 18.31 12.77 0.08
N GLU A 289 19.21 13.40 0.85
CA GLU A 289 20.21 12.68 1.63
C GLU A 289 19.62 11.78 2.74
N GLY A 290 19.89 10.48 2.66
CA GLY A 290 19.36 9.46 3.56
C GLY A 290 17.86 9.20 3.41
N LEU A 291 17.22 9.70 2.35
CA LEU A 291 15.78 9.63 2.14
C LEU A 291 15.27 8.18 2.00
N SER A 292 16.02 7.30 1.35
CA SER A 292 15.61 5.90 1.18
C SER A 292 15.60 5.14 2.51
N GLU A 293 16.58 5.38 3.39
CA GLU A 293 16.58 4.80 4.75
C GLU A 293 15.50 5.44 5.63
N LYS A 294 15.27 6.76 5.53
CA LYS A 294 14.15 7.44 6.23
C LYS A 294 12.80 6.84 5.85
N PHE A 295 12.55 6.62 4.55
CA PHE A 295 11.34 5.95 4.06
C PHE A 295 11.21 4.53 4.64
N LEU A 296 12.26 3.71 4.58
CA LEU A 296 12.24 2.35 5.11
C LEU A 296 12.08 2.30 6.64
N SER A 297 12.53 3.33 7.37
CA SER A 297 12.41 3.45 8.83
C SER A 297 11.01 3.84 9.32
N SER A 298 10.14 4.33 8.43
CA SER A 298 8.78 4.76 8.78
C SER A 298 7.91 3.54 9.13
N PRO A 299 7.23 3.53 10.30
CA PRO A 299 6.55 2.33 10.82
C PRO A 299 5.23 1.99 10.11
N VAL A 300 4.69 2.90 9.30
CA VAL A 300 3.37 2.75 8.66
C VAL A 300 3.43 1.91 7.36
N PRO A 301 2.29 1.41 6.86
CA PRO A 301 2.16 0.92 5.49
C PRO A 301 2.71 1.93 4.47
N LYS A 302 3.43 1.42 3.47
CA LYS A 302 4.16 2.23 2.48
C LYS A 302 3.84 1.80 1.05
N LEU A 303 3.69 2.77 0.17
CA LEU A 303 3.53 2.57 -1.28
C LEU A 303 4.53 3.43 -2.04
N LEU A 304 5.35 2.81 -2.88
CA LEU A 304 6.18 3.47 -3.87
C LEU A 304 5.54 3.27 -5.26
N LEU A 305 5.07 4.35 -5.87
CA LEU A 305 4.72 4.36 -7.29
C LEU A 305 5.95 4.77 -8.09
N LEU A 306 6.15 4.23 -9.30
CA LEU A 306 7.23 4.62 -10.23
C LEU A 306 6.65 4.82 -11.63
N ALA A 307 7.06 5.85 -12.36
CA ALA A 307 6.60 6.17 -13.72
C ALA A 307 7.36 5.40 -14.82
N GLY A 308 8.38 4.62 -14.44
CA GLY A 308 9.20 3.85 -15.35
C GLY A 308 10.02 2.79 -14.62
N THR A 309 10.83 2.04 -15.36
CA THR A 309 11.75 1.04 -14.81
C THR A 309 13.02 1.69 -14.25
N ASP A 310 12.84 2.74 -13.45
CA ASP A 310 13.91 3.38 -12.68
C ASP A 310 14.61 2.32 -11.81
N ARG A 311 15.95 2.37 -11.75
CA ARG A 311 16.68 1.49 -10.84
C ARG A 311 16.46 1.98 -9.42
N LEU A 312 15.84 1.14 -8.58
CA LEU A 312 15.90 1.30 -7.14
C LEU A 312 17.37 1.38 -6.70
N ASP A 313 17.67 2.24 -5.73
CA ASP A 313 18.96 2.22 -5.06
C ASP A 313 19.14 0.94 -4.22
N ARG A 314 20.33 0.77 -3.62
CA ARG A 314 20.64 -0.42 -2.81
C ARG A 314 19.72 -0.57 -1.60
N ALA A 315 19.34 0.52 -0.94
CA ALA A 315 18.48 0.47 0.24
C ALA A 315 17.05 0.06 -0.13
N LEU A 316 16.45 0.73 -1.12
CA LEU A 316 15.10 0.39 -1.60
C LEU A 316 15.04 -1.00 -2.24
N THR A 317 16.09 -1.45 -2.94
CA THR A 317 16.18 -2.82 -3.46
C THR A 317 16.13 -3.86 -2.34
N ILE A 318 16.93 -3.66 -1.27
CA ILE A 318 16.93 -4.54 -0.10
C ILE A 318 15.57 -4.47 0.61
N GLY A 319 15.01 -3.28 0.81
CA GLY A 319 13.70 -3.08 1.44
C GLY A 319 12.55 -3.73 0.67
N GLN A 320 12.57 -3.66 -0.66
CA GLN A 320 11.58 -4.32 -1.54
C GLN A 320 11.73 -5.84 -1.50
N MET A 321 12.96 -6.36 -1.51
CA MET A 321 13.22 -7.80 -1.33
C MET A 321 12.86 -8.32 0.08
N GLN A 322 12.81 -7.43 1.08
CA GLN A 322 12.32 -7.68 2.43
C GLN A 322 10.81 -7.44 2.60
N GLY A 323 10.09 -7.02 1.55
CA GLY A 323 8.65 -6.75 1.61
C GLY A 323 8.24 -5.53 2.47
N LYS A 324 9.17 -4.60 2.76
CA LYS A 324 8.93 -3.46 3.66
C LYS A 324 7.96 -2.40 3.12
N PHE A 325 7.66 -2.43 1.84
CA PHE A 325 6.71 -1.53 1.17
C PHE A 325 6.07 -2.23 -0.05
N GLN A 326 4.93 -1.72 -0.51
CA GLN A 326 4.36 -2.07 -1.81
C GLN A 326 5.03 -1.20 -2.88
N MET A 327 5.43 -1.81 -4.01
CA MET A 327 5.92 -1.08 -5.17
C MET A 327 5.01 -1.34 -6.38
N VAL A 328 4.69 -0.31 -7.15
CA VAL A 328 3.94 -0.41 -8.42
C VAL A 328 4.63 0.44 -9.49
N VAL A 329 4.90 -0.15 -10.64
CA VAL A 329 5.44 0.58 -11.81
C VAL A 329 4.28 0.88 -12.75
N VAL A 330 3.81 2.13 -12.72
CA VAL A 330 2.81 2.67 -13.64
C VAL A 330 3.50 2.94 -14.98
N ARG A 331 2.91 2.47 -16.08
CA ARG A 331 3.51 2.55 -17.42
C ARG A 331 2.86 3.64 -18.26
N HIS A 332 3.54 4.06 -19.32
CA HIS A 332 3.03 5.02 -20.32
C HIS A 332 2.71 6.44 -19.80
N THR A 333 3.08 6.77 -18.56
CA THR A 333 3.05 8.11 -17.98
C THR A 333 4.29 8.95 -18.33
N GLY A 334 4.21 10.26 -18.09
CA GLY A 334 5.38 11.06 -17.75
C GLY A 334 5.64 11.00 -16.24
N HIS A 335 6.37 11.98 -15.71
CA HIS A 335 6.76 11.96 -14.29
C HIS A 335 5.63 12.35 -13.34
N ALA A 336 4.48 12.86 -13.81
CA ALA A 336 3.39 13.33 -12.97
C ALA A 336 2.21 12.33 -13.01
N ILE A 337 2.37 11.16 -12.38
CA ILE A 337 1.40 10.05 -12.46
C ILE A 337 -0.03 10.49 -12.13
N GLN A 338 -0.20 11.32 -11.09
CA GLN A 338 -1.47 11.87 -10.62
C GLN A 338 -2.14 12.88 -11.58
N GLU A 339 -1.37 13.41 -12.55
CA GLU A 339 -1.85 14.33 -13.59
C GLU A 339 -2.04 13.58 -14.92
N ASP A 340 -1.08 12.73 -15.29
CA ASP A 340 -1.07 11.98 -16.56
C ASP A 340 -2.10 10.83 -16.59
N VAL A 341 -2.29 10.11 -15.48
CA VAL A 341 -3.23 8.97 -15.34
C VAL A 341 -4.00 9.04 -14.01
N PRO A 342 -4.81 10.10 -13.78
CA PRO A 342 -5.50 10.32 -12.51
C PRO A 342 -6.41 9.16 -12.08
N ASP A 343 -6.97 8.41 -13.02
CA ASP A 343 -7.80 7.22 -12.78
C ASP A 343 -6.99 6.08 -12.15
N GLU A 344 -5.85 5.72 -12.74
CA GLU A 344 -4.97 4.68 -12.21
C GLU A 344 -4.35 5.13 -10.88
N PHE A 345 -3.96 6.40 -10.78
CA PHE A 345 -3.45 6.99 -9.53
C PHE A 345 -4.50 6.91 -8.40
N ALA A 346 -5.71 7.42 -8.62
CA ALA A 346 -6.80 7.37 -7.63
C ALA A 346 -7.13 5.92 -7.25
N THR A 347 -7.20 5.02 -8.24
CA THR A 347 -7.42 3.58 -8.02
C THR A 347 -6.33 2.96 -7.16
N LEU A 348 -5.05 3.32 -7.36
CA LEU A 348 -3.93 2.82 -6.56
C LEU A 348 -3.95 3.37 -5.12
N ILE A 349 -4.33 4.64 -4.92
CA ILE A 349 -4.50 5.24 -3.59
C ILE A 349 -5.67 4.57 -2.84
N VAL A 350 -6.84 4.45 -3.48
CA VAL A 350 -8.02 3.82 -2.87
C VAL A 350 -7.76 2.34 -2.57
N ASN A 351 -7.13 1.59 -3.49
CA ASN A 351 -6.76 0.20 -3.23
C ASN A 351 -5.72 0.06 -2.10
N PHE A 352 -4.77 1.00 -1.97
CA PHE A 352 -3.82 1.02 -0.85
C PHE A 352 -4.53 1.29 0.49
N ILE A 353 -5.46 2.25 0.52
CA ILE A 353 -6.31 2.55 1.67
C ILE A 353 -7.12 1.31 2.06
N SER A 354 -7.85 0.70 1.12
CA SER A 354 -8.70 -0.48 1.39
C SER A 354 -7.89 -1.71 1.78
N ARG A 355 -6.75 -1.98 1.12
CA ARG A 355 -5.86 -3.12 1.41
C ARG A 355 -5.29 -3.04 2.83
N ASN A 356 -4.88 -1.85 3.26
CA ASN A 356 -4.34 -1.61 4.59
C ASN A 356 -5.42 -1.21 5.61
N ARG A 357 -6.70 -1.25 5.22
CA ARG A 357 -7.88 -0.88 6.03
C ARG A 357 -7.72 0.49 6.72
N ILE A 358 -7.36 1.53 5.97
CA ILE A 358 -7.19 2.88 6.55
C ILE A 358 -8.57 3.57 6.58
N GLY A 359 -9.11 3.82 7.76
CA GLY A 359 -10.42 4.44 7.99
C GLY A 359 -10.32 5.88 8.50
N PRO A 360 -11.42 6.50 8.96
CA PRO A 360 -11.43 7.93 9.32
C PRO A 360 -10.59 8.30 10.55
N HIS A 361 -10.35 7.36 11.48
CA HIS A 361 -9.68 7.61 12.77
C HIS A 361 -8.43 6.76 13.03
N GLY A 362 -8.07 5.86 12.12
CA GLY A 362 -6.81 5.12 12.17
C GLY A 362 -6.78 4.01 11.10
N VAL A 363 -5.91 3.02 11.31
CA VAL A 363 -6.09 1.71 10.65
C VAL A 363 -7.28 1.01 11.31
N GLU A 364 -8.35 0.80 10.56
CA GLU A 364 -9.50 -0.01 10.96
C GLU A 364 -9.08 -1.47 11.16
N SER A 365 -8.90 -1.85 12.42
CA SER A 365 -9.03 -3.23 12.89
C SER A 365 -10.50 -3.69 12.82
N ARG A 366 -11.17 -3.48 11.68
CA ARG A 366 -12.58 -3.84 11.31
C ARG A 366 -13.70 -3.38 12.26
N ALA A 367 -13.41 -2.69 13.36
CA ALA A 367 -14.30 -2.51 14.50
C ALA A 367 -15.32 -1.35 14.41
N HIS A 368 -15.92 -1.11 13.23
CA HIS A 368 -16.99 -0.10 13.06
C HIS A 368 -18.17 -0.62 12.21
N TYR A 369 -18.85 -1.66 12.72
CA TYR A 369 -20.27 -1.88 12.39
C TYR A 369 -21.12 -1.57 13.62
N CYS A 370 -21.99 -0.57 13.49
CA CYS A 370 -22.88 -0.16 14.57
C CYS A 370 -24.07 -1.12 14.68
N PHE A 371 -24.21 -1.84 15.79
CA PHE A 371 -25.50 -2.42 16.17
C PHE A 371 -25.86 -2.25 17.65
N ARG A 372 -27.13 -1.90 17.79
CA ARG A 372 -27.90 -1.48 18.96
C ARG A 372 -28.05 -2.61 19.99
N PHE A 373 -27.92 -2.25 21.27
CA PHE A 373 -28.56 -2.88 22.45
C PHE A 373 -28.83 -4.41 22.44
N TYR A 374 -28.17 -5.11 23.35
CA TYR A 374 -28.85 -6.10 24.20
C TYR A 374 -28.49 -5.87 25.66
N SER A 375 -29.50 -5.77 26.52
CA SER A 375 -29.33 -5.69 27.97
C SER A 375 -29.21 -7.09 28.57
N VAL A 376 -28.04 -7.44 29.09
CA VAL A 376 -27.92 -8.55 30.05
C VAL A 376 -27.99 -7.96 31.45
N SER A 377 -29.01 -8.35 32.20
CA SER A 377 -29.28 -7.89 33.56
C SER A 377 -28.36 -8.55 34.60
N SER A 378 -28.38 -8.02 35.83
CA SER A 378 -27.77 -8.61 37.03
C SER A 378 -26.25 -8.82 37.04
N ILE A 379 -25.50 -7.71 37.11
CA ILE A 379 -24.39 -7.61 38.08
C ILE A 379 -24.68 -6.39 38.98
N ASP A 380 -24.40 -6.53 40.27
CA ASP A 380 -24.95 -5.67 41.32
C ASP A 380 -24.28 -4.28 41.38
N ALA A 381 -25.05 -3.23 41.06
CA ALA A 381 -24.59 -1.85 41.02
C ALA A 381 -24.41 -1.19 42.41
N SER A 382 -24.56 -1.94 43.51
CA SER A 382 -24.47 -1.40 44.88
C SER A 382 -23.03 -1.16 45.39
N GLN A 383 -22.03 -1.91 44.92
CA GLN A 383 -20.67 -1.85 45.49
C GLN A 383 -19.79 -0.71 44.94
N CYS A 384 -20.01 -0.26 43.70
CA CYS A 384 -19.18 0.79 43.06
C CYS A 384 -19.49 2.24 43.52
N LYS A 385 -20.07 2.44 44.71
CA LYS A 385 -20.55 3.76 45.18
C LYS A 385 -19.74 4.41 46.31
N LYS A 386 -18.53 3.91 46.62
CA LYS A 386 -17.59 4.52 47.57
C LYS A 386 -16.14 4.49 47.08
N LEU A 387 -15.80 5.38 46.14
CA LEU A 387 -14.43 5.83 45.87
C LEU A 387 -14.48 7.08 44.96
N HIS A 388 -14.71 8.25 45.55
CA HIS A 388 -14.74 9.53 44.86
C HIS A 388 -13.84 10.53 45.59
N THR A 389 -12.57 10.57 45.19
CA THR A 389 -11.55 11.60 45.47
C THR A 389 -10.47 11.47 44.39
N ASP A 390 -9.91 12.57 43.92
CA ASP A 390 -8.87 12.58 42.89
C ASP A 390 -7.57 11.93 43.35
N GLU A 391 -7.13 10.84 42.69
CA GLU A 391 -5.72 10.44 42.71
C GLU A 391 -5.32 9.42 41.62
N LEU A 392 -4.50 9.86 40.66
CA LEU A 392 -3.56 9.06 39.82
C LEU A 392 -4.13 7.84 39.03
N ARG A 393 -4.32 8.03 37.71
CA ARG A 393 -4.52 6.94 36.73
C ARG A 393 -3.34 5.94 36.76
N PRO A 394 -3.56 4.61 36.93
CA PRO A 394 -2.50 3.61 36.89
C PRO A 394 -2.15 3.21 35.43
N ILE A 395 -1.48 4.10 34.69
CA ILE A 395 -0.96 3.78 33.35
C ILE A 395 0.16 2.74 33.49
N ALA A 396 -0.10 1.50 33.09
CA ALA A 396 0.90 0.43 33.09
C ALA A 396 1.77 0.56 31.82
N THR A 397 3.08 0.75 31.98
CA THR A 397 3.98 0.85 30.82
C THR A 397 4.01 -0.47 30.04
N PRO A 398 4.27 -0.46 28.71
CA PRO A 398 4.40 -1.69 27.92
C PRO A 398 5.42 -2.68 28.50
N LYS A 399 6.49 -2.19 29.15
CA LYS A 399 7.48 -3.04 29.86
C LYS A 399 6.89 -3.77 31.07
N GLN A 400 5.94 -3.15 31.80
CA GLN A 400 5.21 -3.81 32.89
C GLN A 400 4.20 -4.83 32.34
N VAL A 401 3.49 -4.50 31.25
CA VAL A 401 2.57 -5.43 30.57
C VAL A 401 3.33 -6.68 30.06
N PHE A 402 4.46 -6.49 29.36
CA PHE A 402 5.33 -7.60 28.94
C PHE A 402 5.88 -8.42 30.12
N LYS A 403 6.13 -7.81 31.28
CA LYS A 403 6.57 -8.52 32.49
C LYS A 403 5.45 -9.33 33.14
N ILE A 404 4.21 -8.83 33.15
CA ILE A 404 3.02 -9.57 33.59
C ILE A 404 2.75 -10.74 32.63
N ILE A 405 2.82 -10.52 31.32
CA ILE A 405 2.74 -11.56 30.29
C ILE A 405 3.83 -12.62 30.48
N GLY A 406 5.07 -12.22 30.76
CA GLY A 406 6.17 -13.14 31.05
C GLY A 406 5.92 -14.05 32.26
N LEU A 407 5.32 -13.50 33.32
CA LEU A 407 4.91 -14.26 34.52
C LEU A 407 3.71 -15.19 34.25
N LEU A 408 2.73 -14.74 33.46
CA LEU A 408 1.60 -15.58 33.04
C LEU A 408 2.04 -16.78 32.17
N ARG A 409 3.17 -16.65 31.46
CA ARG A 409 3.76 -17.73 30.64
C ARG A 409 4.63 -18.72 31.41
N SER A 410 5.13 -18.40 32.61
CA SER A 410 5.99 -19.34 33.37
C SER A 410 5.22 -20.39 34.16
N ASN A 411 3.89 -20.25 34.29
CA ASN A 411 2.98 -21.22 34.93
C ASN A 411 3.36 -21.61 36.37
N GLU A 412 4.04 -20.72 37.09
CA GLU A 412 4.52 -20.96 38.46
C GLU A 412 3.42 -20.74 39.50
N ASP A 413 3.38 -21.57 40.55
CA ASP A 413 2.40 -21.44 41.63
C ASP A 413 2.62 -20.22 42.55
N ASP A 414 3.80 -19.60 42.55
CA ASP A 414 4.10 -18.35 43.27
C ASP A 414 3.64 -17.07 42.52
N LEU A 415 2.85 -17.21 41.43
CA LEU A 415 2.41 -16.10 40.57
C LEU A 415 1.82 -14.92 41.36
N GLU A 416 0.98 -15.20 42.34
CA GLU A 416 0.31 -14.17 43.16
C GLU A 416 1.32 -13.38 44.01
N SER A 417 2.31 -14.04 44.61
CA SER A 417 3.35 -13.35 45.38
C SER A 417 4.35 -12.62 44.47
N LYS A 418 4.68 -13.17 43.29
CA LYS A 418 5.49 -12.47 42.27
C LYS A 418 4.78 -11.24 41.69
N LEU A 419 3.46 -11.27 41.54
CA LEU A 419 2.67 -10.10 41.19
C LEU A 419 2.67 -9.08 42.34
N CYS A 420 2.37 -9.47 43.58
CA CYS A 420 2.42 -8.57 44.74
C CYS A 420 3.78 -7.87 44.94
N LYS A 421 4.90 -8.55 44.60
CA LYS A 421 6.26 -7.97 44.62
C LYS A 421 6.48 -6.84 43.59
N LEU A 422 5.60 -6.63 42.61
CA LEU A 422 5.73 -5.57 41.59
C LEU A 422 5.22 -4.17 42.03
N LYS A 423 4.59 -4.04 43.20
CA LYS A 423 4.17 -2.75 43.82
C LYS A 423 3.58 -1.71 42.86
N SER A 424 2.38 -1.96 42.33
CA SER A 424 1.56 -0.92 41.68
C SER A 424 0.09 -1.00 42.11
N LYS A 425 -0.63 0.15 42.11
CA LYS A 425 -2.09 0.23 42.39
C LYS A 425 -2.91 -0.70 41.46
N THR A 426 -2.37 -1.09 40.31
CA THR A 426 -2.92 -2.06 39.35
C THR A 426 -3.39 -3.38 39.98
N ILE A 427 -2.64 -3.91 40.94
CA ILE A 427 -2.83 -5.29 41.44
C ILE A 427 -4.11 -5.43 42.28
N TYR A 428 -4.52 -4.35 42.97
CA TYR A 428 -5.75 -4.29 43.78
C TYR A 428 -7.05 -4.52 42.98
N TYR A 429 -7.01 -4.41 41.65
CA TYR A 429 -8.14 -4.71 40.76
C TYR A 429 -8.10 -6.13 40.16
N ILE A 430 -6.96 -6.82 40.23
CA ILE A 430 -6.77 -8.17 39.69
C ILE A 430 -6.96 -9.21 40.80
N GLY A 431 -6.40 -8.95 41.99
CA GLY A 431 -6.67 -9.72 43.22
C GLY A 431 -7.86 -9.15 43.97
N GLY A 432 -9.07 -9.60 43.62
CA GLY A 432 -10.29 -9.21 44.34
C GLY A 432 -10.23 -9.59 45.84
N SER A 433 -10.67 -8.70 46.72
CA SER A 433 -10.54 -8.86 48.17
C SER A 433 -11.44 -9.96 48.74
N GLY A 434 -10.95 -11.20 48.80
CA GLY A 434 -11.68 -12.30 49.41
C GLY A 434 -10.95 -13.65 49.36
N SER A 435 -10.47 -14.11 50.52
CA SER A 435 -9.91 -15.46 50.69
C SER A 435 -10.99 -16.54 50.46
N SER A 436 -10.89 -17.30 49.36
CA SER A 436 -11.44 -18.67 49.26
C SER A 436 -10.81 -19.44 48.08
N SER A 437 -10.55 -20.73 48.27
CA SER A 437 -9.86 -21.58 47.28
C SER A 437 -10.79 -22.17 46.21
N LEU A 438 -10.20 -22.80 45.18
CA LEU A 438 -10.86 -23.65 44.18
C LEU A 438 -11.76 -22.98 43.13
N SER A 439 -11.50 -21.72 42.76
CA SER A 439 -11.86 -21.21 41.41
C SER A 439 -10.88 -20.18 40.81
N SER A 440 -9.80 -19.84 41.52
CA SER A 440 -8.98 -18.64 41.29
C SER A 440 -8.27 -18.59 39.94
N LYS A 441 -7.56 -19.65 39.54
CA LYS A 441 -6.77 -19.66 38.28
C LYS A 441 -7.62 -19.47 37.01
N LYS A 442 -8.90 -19.86 37.00
CA LYS A 442 -9.80 -19.71 35.84
C LYS A 442 -10.32 -18.28 35.67
N ARG A 443 -10.68 -17.62 36.77
CA ARG A 443 -11.28 -16.26 36.74
C ARG A 443 -10.26 -15.15 36.43
N SER A 444 -8.98 -15.36 36.73
CA SER A 444 -7.94 -14.34 36.54
C SER A 444 -7.75 -13.89 35.09
N ALA A 445 -7.83 -14.80 34.11
CA ALA A 445 -7.66 -14.46 32.69
C ALA A 445 -8.77 -13.53 32.18
N LEU A 446 -10.03 -13.83 32.52
CA LEU A 446 -11.19 -13.03 32.13
C LEU A 446 -11.16 -11.64 32.81
N HIS A 447 -10.85 -11.58 34.10
CA HIS A 447 -10.70 -10.30 34.82
C HIS A 447 -9.51 -9.47 34.30
N PHE A 448 -8.40 -10.10 33.91
CA PHE A 448 -7.26 -9.40 33.30
C PHE A 448 -7.62 -8.83 31.92
N PHE A 449 -8.36 -9.58 31.09
CA PHE A 449 -8.86 -9.07 29.81
C PHE A 449 -9.87 -7.93 30.00
N GLN A 450 -10.82 -8.06 30.94
CA GLN A 450 -11.75 -6.98 31.31
C GLN A 450 -11.02 -5.74 31.84
N TRP A 451 -9.93 -5.92 32.60
CA TRP A 451 -9.08 -4.83 33.07
C TRP A 451 -8.36 -4.11 31.91
N ILE A 452 -7.81 -4.84 30.93
CA ILE A 452 -7.25 -4.25 29.70
C ILE A 452 -8.34 -3.48 28.94
N ARG A 453 -9.49 -4.10 28.68
CA ARG A 453 -10.64 -3.51 27.97
C ARG A 453 -11.17 -2.23 28.63
N HIS A 454 -11.09 -2.12 29.96
CA HIS A 454 -11.58 -0.94 30.68
C HIS A 454 -10.54 0.18 30.83
N TRP A 455 -9.25 -0.15 30.99
CA TRP A 455 -8.20 0.83 31.34
C TRP A 455 -7.12 1.04 30.28
N GLN A 456 -6.98 0.14 29.31
CA GLN A 456 -5.95 0.14 28.26
C GLN A 456 -6.50 -0.40 26.91
N PRO A 457 -7.57 0.20 26.34
CA PRO A 457 -8.20 -0.32 25.11
C PRO A 457 -7.26 -0.37 23.90
N GLU A 458 -6.22 0.47 23.85
CA GLU A 458 -5.15 0.43 22.84
C GLU A 458 -4.41 -0.92 22.78
N LEU A 459 -4.37 -1.68 23.89
CA LEU A 459 -3.74 -3.01 23.96
C LEU A 459 -4.71 -4.15 23.60
N GLU A 460 -6.02 -3.89 23.57
CA GLU A 460 -7.05 -4.89 23.29
C GLU A 460 -7.01 -5.36 21.82
N CYS A 461 -6.58 -4.50 20.90
CA CYS A 461 -6.47 -4.81 19.47
C CYS A 461 -5.19 -5.55 19.05
N ASN A 462 -4.31 -5.91 20.00
CA ASN A 462 -3.03 -6.54 19.67
C ASN A 462 -3.17 -8.07 19.49
N SER A 463 -2.87 -8.57 18.28
CA SER A 463 -2.95 -9.99 17.92
C SER A 463 -2.03 -10.88 18.77
N ASP A 464 -0.85 -10.40 19.19
CA ASP A 464 0.02 -11.14 20.14
C ASP A 464 -0.69 -11.36 21.48
N ILE A 465 -1.34 -10.32 22.01
CA ILE A 465 -1.98 -10.33 23.33
C ILE A 465 -3.25 -11.18 23.28
N CYS A 466 -4.06 -11.05 22.24
CA CYS A 466 -5.22 -11.91 22.00
C CYS A 466 -4.81 -13.39 21.98
N SER A 467 -3.77 -13.72 21.21
CA SER A 467 -3.25 -15.08 21.07
C SER A 467 -2.73 -15.63 22.40
N LEU A 468 -1.97 -14.84 23.17
CA LEU A 468 -1.48 -15.22 24.50
C LEU A 468 -2.60 -15.45 25.52
N ILE A 469 -3.75 -14.79 25.39
CA ILE A 469 -4.92 -15.05 26.24
C ILE A 469 -5.58 -16.38 25.85
N ILE A 470 -5.71 -16.69 24.56
CA ILE A 470 -6.22 -18.00 24.09
C ILE A 470 -5.30 -19.14 24.54
N ASP A 471 -3.98 -18.97 24.43
CA ASP A 471 -2.99 -19.91 24.95
C ASP A 471 -3.16 -20.15 26.46
N ASN A 472 -3.41 -19.10 27.23
CA ASN A 472 -3.66 -19.19 28.67
C ASN A 472 -4.98 -19.94 28.99
N CYS A 473 -6.09 -19.62 28.30
CA CYS A 473 -7.35 -20.36 28.43
C CYS A 473 -7.15 -21.86 28.12
N GLY A 474 -6.38 -22.17 27.08
CA GLY A 474 -6.03 -23.56 26.72
C GLY A 474 -5.20 -24.28 27.78
N ARG A 475 -4.18 -23.62 28.36
CA ARG A 475 -3.39 -24.15 29.50
C ARG A 475 -4.24 -24.40 30.75
N LEU A 476 -5.27 -23.59 30.96
CA LEU A 476 -6.22 -23.72 32.07
C LEU A 476 -7.37 -24.71 31.80
N GLY A 477 -7.44 -25.28 30.59
CA GLY A 477 -8.53 -26.14 30.15
C GLY A 477 -9.89 -25.42 30.10
N ASP A 478 -9.90 -24.10 29.98
CA ASP A 478 -11.10 -23.26 29.96
C ASP A 478 -11.54 -22.96 28.52
N TYR A 479 -12.02 -24.01 27.86
CA TYR A 479 -12.51 -23.96 26.48
C TYR A 479 -13.76 -23.10 26.32
N ASP A 480 -14.54 -22.94 27.39
CA ASP A 480 -15.80 -22.19 27.35
C ASP A 480 -15.49 -20.67 27.40
N ALA A 481 -14.56 -20.24 28.27
CA ALA A 481 -14.00 -18.88 28.21
C ALA A 481 -13.25 -18.62 26.88
N MET A 482 -12.51 -19.61 26.37
CA MET A 482 -11.85 -19.53 25.05
C MET A 482 -12.87 -19.24 23.95
N GLN A 483 -14.01 -19.94 23.91
CA GLN A 483 -15.06 -19.72 22.92
C GLN A 483 -15.72 -18.33 23.07
N CYS A 484 -15.98 -17.86 24.29
CA CYS A 484 -16.51 -16.51 24.50
C CYS A 484 -15.53 -15.43 24.00
N LEU A 485 -14.23 -15.60 24.26
CA LEU A 485 -13.18 -14.68 23.80
C LEU A 485 -13.00 -14.73 22.28
N LEU A 486 -12.96 -15.92 21.68
CA LEU A 486 -12.88 -16.07 20.22
C LEU A 486 -14.11 -15.48 19.52
N ASN A 487 -15.30 -15.53 20.12
CA ASN A 487 -16.49 -14.82 19.62
C ASN A 487 -16.33 -13.29 19.68
N ASP A 488 -15.94 -12.73 20.83
CA ASP A 488 -15.67 -11.28 20.98
C ASP A 488 -14.54 -10.81 20.02
N PHE A 489 -13.52 -11.65 19.79
CA PHE A 489 -12.45 -11.42 18.82
C PHE A 489 -12.95 -11.52 17.37
N SER A 490 -13.82 -12.47 17.02
CA SER A 490 -14.37 -12.63 15.67
C SER A 490 -15.33 -11.49 15.31
N LEU A 491 -16.16 -11.04 16.26
CA LEU A 491 -17.02 -9.86 16.17
C LEU A 491 -16.22 -8.57 15.95
N LYS A 492 -15.14 -8.37 16.71
CA LYS A 492 -14.15 -7.29 16.47
C LYS A 492 -13.27 -7.54 15.25
N SER A 493 -13.31 -8.76 14.71
CA SER A 493 -12.47 -9.27 13.62
C SER A 493 -10.96 -9.09 13.84
N LEU A 494 -10.54 -9.32 15.08
CA LEU A 494 -9.15 -9.54 15.47
C LEU A 494 -8.67 -10.89 14.89
N SER A 495 -7.36 -10.98 14.66
CA SER A 495 -6.67 -12.21 14.24
C SER A 495 -5.97 -12.87 15.42
N ILE A 496 -5.79 -14.18 15.34
CA ILE A 496 -4.94 -14.96 16.24
C ILE A 496 -3.81 -15.64 15.45
N ASP A 497 -2.62 -15.73 16.05
CA ASP A 497 -1.41 -16.25 15.42
C ASP A 497 -1.02 -17.64 15.94
N ASN A 498 0.10 -18.19 15.46
CA ASN A 498 0.58 -19.52 15.84
C ASN A 498 0.87 -19.68 17.36
N LYS A 499 1.03 -18.57 18.11
CA LYS A 499 1.23 -18.59 19.57
C LYS A 499 -0.05 -18.97 20.31
N ALA A 500 -1.23 -18.74 19.73
CA ALA A 500 -2.53 -19.00 20.37
C ALA A 500 -2.76 -20.47 20.75
N PHE A 501 -2.08 -21.39 20.06
CA PHE A 501 -2.27 -22.83 20.22
C PHE A 501 -1.05 -23.54 20.82
N GLY A 502 -0.06 -22.78 21.31
CA GLY A 502 1.15 -23.30 21.95
C GLY A 502 0.90 -24.11 23.24
N PHE A 503 -0.34 -24.15 23.73
CA PHE A 503 -0.76 -24.99 24.83
C PHE A 503 -0.93 -26.46 24.42
N LEU A 504 -1.44 -26.73 23.21
CA LEU A 504 -1.81 -28.10 22.76
C LEU A 504 -0.65 -29.11 22.89
N PRO A 505 0.59 -28.82 22.44
CA PRO A 505 1.71 -29.76 22.60
C PRO A 505 2.16 -29.93 24.06
N SER A 506 1.86 -28.96 24.93
CA SER A 506 2.22 -29.00 26.36
C SER A 506 1.14 -29.58 27.27
N THR A 507 -0.11 -29.70 26.80
CA THR A 507 -1.22 -30.34 27.53
C THR A 507 -1.52 -31.76 27.03
N GLY A 508 -1.17 -32.08 25.77
CA GLY A 508 -1.34 -33.41 25.19
C GLY A 508 -0.21 -34.38 25.57
N THR A 509 -0.35 -35.10 26.69
CA THR A 509 0.64 -36.12 27.12
C THR A 509 0.65 -37.39 26.28
N THR A 510 -0.37 -37.61 25.44
CA THR A 510 -0.41 -38.67 24.44
C THR A 510 -0.98 -38.14 23.13
N GLU A 511 -0.65 -38.78 22.00
CA GLU A 511 -1.19 -38.40 20.68
C GLU A 511 -2.73 -38.45 20.64
N THR A 512 -3.35 -39.42 21.32
CA THR A 512 -4.81 -39.54 21.43
C THR A 512 -5.45 -38.40 22.23
N LEU A 513 -4.75 -37.86 23.24
CA LEU A 513 -5.20 -36.64 23.94
C LEU A 513 -4.96 -35.40 23.08
N LEU A 514 -3.82 -35.28 22.43
CA LEU A 514 -3.49 -34.18 21.52
C LEU A 514 -4.51 -34.07 20.38
N ARG A 515 -4.88 -35.18 19.72
CA ARG A 515 -5.92 -35.21 18.67
C ARG A 515 -7.29 -34.80 19.22
N LYS A 516 -7.68 -35.22 20.43
CA LYS A 516 -8.94 -34.81 21.06
C LYS A 516 -8.98 -33.33 21.41
N SER A 517 -7.92 -32.79 22.01
CA SER A 517 -7.83 -31.35 22.30
C SER A 517 -7.76 -30.50 21.03
N THR A 518 -7.08 -30.98 20.00
CA THR A 518 -7.02 -30.32 18.67
C THR A 518 -8.41 -30.32 18.01
N GLN A 519 -9.12 -31.46 18.03
CA GLN A 519 -10.51 -31.53 17.53
C GLN A 519 -11.40 -30.53 18.27
N ARG A 520 -11.38 -30.48 19.60
CA ARG A 520 -12.19 -29.51 20.37
C ARG A 520 -11.87 -28.05 20.03
N VAL A 521 -10.60 -27.72 19.71
CA VAL A 521 -10.22 -26.39 19.22
C VAL A 521 -10.79 -26.12 17.82
N ILE A 522 -10.74 -27.11 16.91
CA ILE A 522 -11.36 -26.99 15.58
C ILE A 522 -12.87 -26.80 15.71
N ASP A 523 -13.55 -27.56 16.56
CA ASP A 523 -14.99 -27.48 16.79
C ASP A 523 -15.38 -26.07 17.27
N ILE A 524 -14.65 -25.52 18.25
CA ILE A 524 -14.84 -24.14 18.74
C ILE A 524 -14.57 -23.10 17.64
N LEU A 525 -13.53 -23.28 16.81
CA LEU A 525 -13.24 -22.38 15.69
C LEU A 525 -14.35 -22.42 14.63
N CYS A 526 -14.93 -23.59 14.36
CA CYS A 526 -16.08 -23.76 13.46
C CYS A 526 -17.33 -23.06 14.02
N GLU A 527 -17.62 -23.21 15.32
CA GLU A 527 -18.77 -22.57 15.99
C GLU A 527 -18.63 -21.04 16.07
N VAL A 528 -17.41 -20.51 16.21
CA VAL A 528 -17.10 -19.07 16.20
C VAL A 528 -17.13 -18.47 14.79
N GLY A 529 -16.70 -19.24 13.78
CA GLY A 529 -16.66 -18.79 12.38
C GLY A 529 -15.82 -17.53 12.14
N GLY A 530 -16.21 -16.76 11.13
CA GLY A 530 -15.68 -15.41 10.86
C GLY A 530 -14.16 -15.35 10.64
N THR A 531 -13.50 -14.34 11.23
CA THR A 531 -12.04 -14.20 11.11
C THR A 531 -11.28 -15.21 11.94
N CYS A 532 -11.80 -15.54 13.13
CA CYS A 532 -11.12 -16.46 14.05
C CYS A 532 -11.06 -17.87 13.47
N TYR A 533 -12.07 -18.34 12.75
CA TYR A 533 -11.97 -19.59 11.98
C TYR A 533 -10.83 -19.54 10.95
N GLY A 534 -10.88 -18.61 9.98
CA GLY A 534 -9.92 -18.58 8.88
C GLY A 534 -8.48 -18.32 9.31
N THR A 535 -8.26 -17.46 10.31
CA THR A 535 -6.91 -17.19 10.86
C THR A 535 -6.47 -18.26 11.85
N GLY A 536 -7.37 -18.72 12.72
CA GLY A 536 -7.09 -19.77 13.71
C GLY A 536 -6.71 -21.10 13.09
N VAL A 537 -7.42 -21.55 12.05
CA VAL A 537 -7.07 -22.78 11.32
C VAL A 537 -5.70 -22.66 10.65
N TYR A 538 -5.39 -21.52 10.01
CA TYR A 538 -4.05 -21.28 9.44
C TYR A 538 -2.96 -21.31 10.52
N SER A 539 -3.17 -20.58 11.60
CA SER A 539 -2.23 -20.48 12.74
C SER A 539 -2.02 -21.80 13.47
N LEU A 540 -3.04 -22.67 13.54
CA LEU A 540 -2.96 -24.01 14.10
C LEU A 540 -2.14 -24.95 13.21
N ILE A 541 -2.29 -24.84 11.88
CA ILE A 541 -1.49 -25.57 10.88
C ILE A 541 -0.03 -25.09 10.88
N GLU A 542 0.20 -23.78 10.97
CA GLU A 542 1.54 -23.19 11.08
C GLU A 542 2.23 -23.64 12.38
N MET A 543 1.54 -23.60 13.53
CA MET A 543 2.06 -24.08 14.83
C MET A 543 2.50 -25.55 14.79
N PHE A 544 1.67 -26.46 14.25
CA PHE A 544 2.06 -27.87 14.12
C PHE A 544 3.18 -28.09 13.09
N SER A 545 3.22 -27.29 12.02
CA SER A 545 4.30 -27.33 11.03
C SER A 545 5.64 -26.87 11.63
N ASP A 546 5.66 -25.73 12.33
CA ASP A 546 6.84 -25.16 12.99
C ASP A 546 7.49 -26.14 13.98
N LEU A 547 6.67 -26.96 14.66
CA LEU A 547 7.14 -28.05 15.53
C LEU A 547 7.63 -29.28 14.74
N GLY A 548 7.07 -29.52 13.56
CA GLY A 548 7.36 -30.67 12.69
C GLY A 548 6.37 -31.82 12.83
N SER A 549 5.26 -31.60 13.55
CA SER A 549 4.18 -32.56 13.74
C SER A 549 3.26 -32.56 12.53
N PHE A 550 3.80 -32.91 11.35
CA PHE A 550 3.09 -32.80 10.08
C PHE A 550 1.79 -33.62 10.05
N ASP A 551 1.72 -34.77 10.73
CA ASP A 551 0.49 -35.58 10.84
C ASP A 551 -0.63 -34.88 11.62
N MET A 552 -0.28 -33.99 12.55
CA MET A 552 -1.25 -33.13 13.23
C MET A 552 -1.67 -31.95 12.35
N ALA A 553 -0.75 -31.38 11.56
CA ALA A 553 -1.09 -30.36 10.57
C ALA A 553 -2.02 -30.92 9.47
N LYS A 554 -1.75 -32.14 8.97
CA LYS A 554 -2.63 -32.91 8.07
C LYS A 554 -4.01 -33.12 8.69
N PHE A 555 -4.07 -33.62 9.93
CA PHE A 555 -5.32 -33.83 10.65
C PHE A 555 -6.18 -32.55 10.76
N VAL A 556 -5.56 -31.37 10.97
CA VAL A 556 -6.30 -30.10 10.95
C VAL A 556 -6.85 -29.79 9.55
N ILE A 557 -6.10 -30.03 8.47
CA ILE A 557 -6.56 -29.83 7.09
C ILE A 557 -7.69 -30.79 6.71
N GLU A 558 -7.60 -32.07 7.12
CA GLU A 558 -8.65 -33.09 6.91
C GLU A 558 -9.97 -32.75 7.62
N LYS A 559 -9.89 -32.07 8.77
CA LYS A 559 -11.03 -31.67 9.61
C LYS A 559 -11.58 -30.29 9.29
N THR A 560 -10.97 -29.55 8.37
CA THR A 560 -11.37 -28.20 7.98
C THR A 560 -11.48 -28.10 6.45
N GLU A 561 -11.14 -26.96 5.85
CA GLU A 561 -11.25 -26.75 4.41
C GLU A 561 -9.94 -27.14 3.70
N ARG A 562 -10.01 -28.01 2.68
CA ARG A 562 -8.86 -28.36 1.84
C ARG A 562 -8.46 -27.17 0.96
N ARG A 563 -7.44 -26.41 1.38
CA ARG A 563 -6.91 -25.25 0.64
C ARG A 563 -5.44 -25.46 0.29
N LEU A 564 -5.05 -25.20 -0.97
CA LEU A 564 -3.64 -25.18 -1.40
C LEU A 564 -2.74 -24.29 -0.52
N SER A 565 -3.30 -23.20 0.02
CA SER A 565 -2.61 -22.28 0.94
C SER A 565 -2.12 -22.96 2.23
N PHE A 566 -2.77 -24.04 2.69
CA PHE A 566 -2.38 -24.79 3.89
C PHE A 566 -1.24 -25.78 3.58
N TYR A 567 -1.37 -26.59 2.53
CA TYR A 567 -0.29 -27.50 2.10
C TYR A 567 1.01 -26.76 1.76
N ASN A 568 0.92 -25.53 1.22
CA ASN A 568 2.07 -24.67 1.00
C ASN A 568 2.81 -24.24 2.28
N VAL A 569 2.17 -24.28 3.47
CA VAL A 569 2.84 -24.08 4.76
C VAL A 569 3.70 -25.30 5.11
N LEU A 570 3.15 -26.51 4.96
CA LEU A 570 3.90 -27.75 5.18
C LEU A 570 5.10 -27.85 4.24
N ILE A 571 4.92 -27.60 2.93
CA ILE A 571 6.01 -27.65 1.94
C ILE A 571 7.12 -26.62 2.26
N LYS A 572 6.75 -25.39 2.63
CA LYS A 572 7.70 -24.34 3.06
C LYS A 572 8.56 -24.81 4.23
N GLU A 573 7.96 -25.47 5.21
CA GLU A 573 8.63 -25.91 6.43
C GLU A 573 9.44 -27.21 6.24
N MET A 574 8.93 -28.17 5.47
CA MET A 574 9.69 -29.34 5.01
C MET A 574 10.96 -28.90 4.25
N CYS A 575 10.83 -27.92 3.34
CA CYS A 575 11.99 -27.33 2.66
C CYS A 575 12.96 -26.63 3.62
N ARG A 576 12.48 -25.93 4.65
CA ARG A 576 13.33 -25.28 5.67
C ARG A 576 14.10 -26.34 6.49
N ARG A 577 13.48 -27.49 6.74
CA ARG A 577 14.09 -28.67 7.40
C ARG A 577 14.94 -29.52 6.47
N CYS A 578 15.09 -29.14 5.20
CA CYS A 578 15.77 -29.88 4.15
C CYS A 578 15.18 -31.28 3.85
N ASP A 579 13.92 -31.53 4.25
CA ASP A 579 13.16 -32.70 3.83
C ASP A 579 12.57 -32.49 2.43
N PHE A 580 13.46 -32.60 1.44
CA PHE A 580 13.12 -32.54 0.03
C PHE A 580 12.40 -33.79 -0.49
N LYS A 581 12.22 -34.82 0.34
CA LYS A 581 11.40 -35.98 -0.03
C LYS A 581 9.96 -35.75 0.41
N GLY A 582 9.72 -35.49 1.70
CA GLY A 582 8.40 -35.11 2.22
C GLY A 582 7.81 -33.91 1.48
N ALA A 583 8.62 -32.92 1.09
CA ALA A 583 8.16 -31.81 0.27
C ALA A 583 7.70 -32.18 -1.16
N ARG A 584 8.19 -33.29 -1.74
CA ARG A 584 7.70 -33.85 -3.02
C ARG A 584 6.49 -34.74 -2.81
N ASP A 585 6.57 -35.67 -1.85
CA ASP A 585 5.46 -36.55 -1.47
C ASP A 585 4.19 -35.71 -1.16
N MET A 586 4.36 -34.55 -0.51
CA MET A 586 3.31 -33.55 -0.24
C MET A 586 2.72 -32.88 -1.51
N MET A 587 3.47 -32.78 -2.61
CA MET A 587 2.90 -32.29 -3.88
C MET A 587 1.95 -33.32 -4.51
N ASP A 588 2.23 -34.60 -4.30
CA ASP A 588 1.37 -35.68 -4.77
C ASP A 588 0.13 -35.83 -3.87
N GLU A 589 0.29 -35.66 -2.54
CA GLU A 589 -0.86 -35.49 -1.62
C GLU A 589 -1.75 -34.27 -1.97
N ILE A 590 -1.17 -33.14 -2.41
CA ILE A 590 -1.93 -31.99 -2.93
C ILE A 590 -2.81 -32.40 -4.12
N ARG A 591 -2.26 -33.21 -5.06
CA ARG A 591 -2.97 -33.69 -6.26
C ARG A 591 -4.09 -34.66 -5.90
N GLU A 592 -3.81 -35.64 -5.04
CA GLU A 592 -4.81 -36.58 -4.50
C GLU A 592 -5.93 -35.87 -3.71
N ALA A 593 -5.61 -34.77 -3.03
CA ALA A 593 -6.59 -33.94 -2.34
C ALA A 593 -7.49 -33.11 -3.28
N GLY A 594 -7.28 -33.16 -4.61
CA GLY A 594 -8.03 -32.41 -5.62
C GLY A 594 -7.51 -30.98 -5.86
N CYS A 595 -6.33 -30.63 -5.34
CA CYS A 595 -5.67 -29.35 -5.57
C CYS A 595 -4.55 -29.49 -6.60
N ASN A 596 -4.25 -28.42 -7.34
CA ASN A 596 -3.09 -28.41 -8.25
C ASN A 596 -1.94 -27.57 -7.64
N PRO A 597 -0.70 -28.10 -7.55
CA PRO A 597 0.46 -27.31 -7.12
C PRO A 597 0.67 -26.09 -8.04
N SER A 598 0.86 -24.90 -7.46
CA SER A 598 1.03 -23.66 -8.21
C SER A 598 2.49 -23.37 -8.54
N SER A 599 2.78 -22.40 -9.42
CA SER A 599 4.16 -21.98 -9.70
C SER A 599 4.90 -21.56 -8.42
N GLN A 600 4.19 -20.98 -7.45
CA GLN A 600 4.72 -20.66 -6.13
C GLN A 600 5.17 -21.91 -5.36
N THR A 601 4.39 -23.01 -5.41
CA THR A 601 4.73 -24.29 -4.78
C THR A 601 6.02 -24.87 -5.35
N TYR A 602 6.13 -24.98 -6.68
CA TYR A 602 7.36 -25.42 -7.36
C TYR A 602 8.54 -24.49 -7.05
N ASN A 603 8.35 -23.17 -7.13
CA ASN A 603 9.40 -22.18 -6.88
C ASN A 603 9.99 -22.27 -5.47
N TYR A 604 9.20 -22.59 -4.43
CA TYR A 604 9.73 -22.77 -3.08
C TYR A 604 10.67 -23.98 -2.99
N ILE A 605 10.30 -25.11 -3.59
CA ILE A 605 11.12 -26.33 -3.54
C ILE A 605 12.37 -26.15 -4.41
N ILE A 606 12.23 -25.68 -5.66
CA ILE A 606 13.33 -25.39 -6.59
C ILE A 606 14.33 -24.42 -5.95
N SER A 607 13.86 -23.31 -5.35
CA SER A 607 14.74 -22.32 -4.72
C SER A 607 15.52 -22.89 -3.53
N ASN A 608 14.95 -23.82 -2.75
CA ASN A 608 15.66 -24.42 -1.62
C ASN A 608 16.58 -25.58 -2.04
N LEU A 609 16.23 -26.35 -3.08
CA LEU A 609 17.13 -27.36 -3.66
C LEU A 609 18.42 -26.71 -4.18
N LEU A 610 18.31 -25.65 -4.99
CA LEU A 610 19.45 -24.92 -5.55
C LEU A 610 20.33 -24.29 -4.45
N LYS A 611 19.73 -23.74 -3.38
CA LYS A 611 20.48 -23.22 -2.21
C LYS A 611 21.27 -24.29 -1.45
N ASN A 612 20.88 -25.56 -1.58
CA ASN A 612 21.55 -26.70 -0.97
C ASN A 612 22.38 -27.51 -2.00
N GLY A 613 22.69 -26.93 -3.16
CA GLY A 613 23.51 -27.56 -4.21
C GLY A 613 22.86 -28.74 -4.93
N LYS A 614 21.56 -28.99 -4.70
CA LYS A 614 20.81 -30.10 -5.31
C LYS A 614 20.29 -29.70 -6.69
N ASN A 615 21.20 -29.48 -7.62
CA ASN A 615 20.87 -28.83 -8.89
C ASN A 615 20.19 -29.78 -9.88
N ALA A 616 20.58 -31.05 -9.92
CA ALA A 616 19.88 -32.09 -10.70
C ALA A 616 18.43 -32.31 -10.22
N ASP A 617 18.25 -32.52 -8.91
CA ASP A 617 16.95 -32.58 -8.22
C ASP A 617 16.02 -31.41 -8.56
N ALA A 618 16.57 -30.19 -8.70
CA ALA A 618 15.84 -28.96 -9.00
C ALA A 618 15.46 -28.86 -10.49
N TYR A 619 16.35 -29.29 -11.38
CA TYR A 619 16.11 -29.34 -12.81
C TYR A 619 15.06 -30.40 -13.19
N GLU A 620 15.12 -31.59 -12.58
CA GLU A 620 14.09 -32.62 -12.70
C GLU A 620 12.71 -32.09 -12.27
N LEU A 621 12.65 -31.39 -11.13
CA LEU A 621 11.43 -30.78 -10.63
C LEU A 621 10.90 -29.66 -11.54
N PHE A 622 11.79 -28.92 -12.21
CA PHE A 622 11.43 -27.91 -13.21
C PHE A 622 10.88 -28.52 -14.51
N GLN A 623 11.38 -29.68 -14.96
CA GLN A 623 10.77 -30.37 -16.10
C GLN A 623 9.39 -30.93 -15.73
N LYS A 624 9.25 -31.54 -14.55
CA LYS A 624 7.94 -31.96 -14.01
C LYS A 624 6.95 -30.80 -13.86
N MET A 625 7.42 -29.59 -13.57
CA MET A 625 6.60 -28.37 -13.56
C MET A 625 6.01 -28.07 -14.96
N LYS A 626 6.84 -28.11 -16.02
CA LYS A 626 6.39 -27.96 -17.42
C LYS A 626 5.41 -29.06 -17.84
N GLU A 627 5.75 -30.32 -17.57
CA GLU A 627 4.94 -31.51 -17.88
C GLU A 627 3.55 -31.43 -17.23
N SER A 628 3.46 -30.81 -16.04
CA SER A 628 2.21 -30.62 -15.29
C SER A 628 1.40 -29.39 -15.75
N ASN A 629 1.66 -28.86 -16.95
CA ASN A 629 1.08 -27.62 -17.50
C ASN A 629 1.23 -26.38 -16.59
N CYS A 630 2.21 -26.37 -15.68
CA CYS A 630 2.46 -25.26 -14.79
C CYS A 630 3.52 -24.34 -15.41
N SER A 631 3.10 -23.23 -16.02
CA SER A 631 4.03 -22.30 -16.70
C SER A 631 5.08 -21.71 -15.74
N PRO A 632 6.39 -21.85 -16.04
CA PRO A 632 7.45 -21.17 -15.30
C PRO A 632 7.26 -19.66 -15.29
N ASP A 633 7.51 -19.03 -14.14
CA ASP A 633 7.45 -17.58 -14.00
C ASP A 633 8.86 -16.94 -13.93
N ALA A 634 8.89 -15.62 -13.87
CA ALA A 634 10.14 -14.86 -13.83
C ALA A 634 11.01 -15.15 -12.58
N LEU A 635 10.44 -15.73 -11.51
CA LEU A 635 11.21 -16.20 -10.36
C LEU A 635 11.80 -17.58 -10.64
N THR A 636 11.03 -18.49 -11.26
CA THR A 636 11.52 -19.81 -11.71
C THR A 636 12.77 -19.67 -12.58
N LEU A 637 12.69 -18.81 -13.61
CA LEU A 637 13.80 -18.55 -14.53
C LEU A 637 14.98 -17.87 -13.81
N ARG A 638 14.72 -16.94 -12.89
CA ARG A 638 15.77 -16.26 -12.12
C ARG A 638 16.54 -17.21 -11.21
N TYR A 639 15.89 -18.16 -10.54
CA TYR A 639 16.57 -19.12 -9.68
C TYR A 639 17.50 -20.03 -10.48
N LEU A 640 17.03 -20.56 -11.62
CA LEU A 640 17.84 -21.43 -12.48
C LEU A 640 19.00 -20.66 -13.13
N TYR A 641 18.76 -19.46 -13.66
CA TYR A 641 19.80 -18.63 -14.29
C TYR A 641 20.96 -18.31 -13.34
N VAL A 642 20.65 -17.92 -12.09
CA VAL A 642 21.68 -17.58 -11.09
C VAL A 642 22.58 -18.79 -10.78
N THR A 643 22.05 -20.01 -10.76
CA THR A 643 22.85 -21.22 -10.52
C THR A 643 23.66 -21.64 -11.75
N LEU A 644 23.06 -21.64 -12.94
CA LEU A 644 23.74 -22.04 -14.19
C LEU A 644 24.94 -21.15 -14.55
N VAL A 645 24.88 -19.85 -14.21
CA VAL A 645 26.00 -18.91 -14.38
C VAL A 645 27.13 -19.18 -13.38
N VAL A 646 26.84 -19.69 -12.19
CA VAL A 646 27.86 -20.02 -11.17
C VAL A 646 28.57 -21.33 -11.48
N GLU A 647 27.88 -22.33 -12.06
CA GLU A 647 28.47 -23.63 -12.44
C GLU A 647 29.05 -23.67 -13.87
N ALA A 648 29.25 -22.51 -14.51
CA ALA A 648 29.86 -22.35 -15.84
C ALA A 648 29.27 -23.27 -16.95
N SER A 649 28.03 -23.73 -16.78
CA SER A 649 27.44 -24.81 -17.60
C SER A 649 26.71 -24.27 -18.82
N TRP A 650 27.43 -23.51 -19.65
CA TRP A 650 26.92 -22.78 -20.82
C TRP A 650 26.10 -23.63 -21.81
N MET A 651 26.36 -24.93 -21.89
CA MET A 651 25.63 -25.87 -22.76
C MET A 651 24.12 -25.93 -22.43
N LEU A 652 23.74 -25.80 -21.16
CA LEU A 652 22.33 -25.82 -20.76
C LEU A 652 21.59 -24.55 -21.16
N LEU A 653 22.27 -23.39 -21.18
CA LEU A 653 21.67 -22.10 -21.59
C LEU A 653 21.25 -22.05 -23.07
N LEU A 654 21.67 -23.02 -23.89
CA LEU A 654 21.26 -23.16 -25.29
C LEU A 654 20.02 -24.07 -25.46
N SER A 655 19.43 -24.57 -24.37
CA SER A 655 18.24 -25.43 -24.35
C SER A 655 17.03 -24.87 -23.58
N PHE A 656 17.04 -23.57 -23.26
CA PHE A 656 15.93 -22.82 -22.65
C PHE A 656 15.38 -21.78 -23.62
#